data_AF-A0A423WN79-F1
#
_entry.id   AF-A0A423WN79-F1
#
_cell.length_a   1.000
_cell.length_b   1.000
_cell.length_c   1.000
_cell.angle_alpha   90.00
_cell.angle_beta   90.00
_cell.angle_gamma   90.00
#
_symmetry.space_group_name_H-M   'P 1'
#
loop_
_entity.id
_entity.type
_entity.pdbx_description
1 polymer ?
#
loop_
_entity_poly.entity_id
_entity_poly.type
_entity_poly.pdbx_seq_one_letter_code
_entity_poly.pdbx_strand_id
1 'polypeptide(L)'
;MATQTTSDDLSPALPPPPGTTPNPQHPATLKESMNIAMAVAIPLTTIFFLLRTFVRIWIKRQWICEDWLALIAWVGTIAFCGTGAATMAHHGGQHEWDITIAQAREASYWFNVASIHYGITICIAKLAVLLLYRRVFSPYRWSPFDIGVISLIILLVLFYIATNLTKIWECIPREKIWDTSIPGHCIDTPMLLNVSGLFNTITDFIIVFLPVRAVWNLNMKLKNKVMVVLAFTFGLCAPAFSLMGSIVRIRGTKNPDKTWVQPDIVMWGLAELTTGVLCVSFPEMGVLFKKKTWSRKEPSTAISKLDNTGDTQFELDQMNLISGQGRAESRDGSHQHQPWVGDVEVTREAPAISEIPYQNHLALIMAATNEHSHPERNRGWYQEDLLDINQSMRNLLENYSKVPSEEVVKHVNNIRERGFASNPYPCIGLYRFTILTLKTHPLYSKIVERLKSPGATYLDIGCCFGQDLRQFVLDGVPSQNLVGLDIEGALMEYGYELFLDRDTLQARFVVADVFKGDSQGKAWMDLEQGGVDVLHCSAFFHLFTLEAQLSAAKQIAKLIKKGGIIVGRQIGSVSPGDVAAIREGSSSYRHNVETFDSLWRGVGEATQTRWKVEGTMDMIGINPSSPVEDENSRRLLFTVTRVE
;
A
#
# COMPACT_ATOMS: atom_id res chain seq x y z
N MET A 1 50.52 -31.59 10.03
CA MET A 1 50.92 -32.94 9.56
C MET A 1 51.34 -32.79 8.10
N ALA A 2 52.60 -33.07 7.80
CA ALA A 2 53.12 -33.04 6.43
C ALA A 2 52.62 -34.28 5.69
N THR A 3 51.78 -34.11 4.67
CA THR A 3 51.28 -35.18 3.81
C THR A 3 52.44 -35.67 2.94
N GLN A 4 52.79 -36.95 3.04
CA GLN A 4 53.72 -37.60 2.13
C GLN A 4 53.11 -37.59 0.73
N THR A 5 53.69 -36.81 -0.20
CA THR A 5 53.40 -36.88 -1.63
C THR A 5 53.88 -38.23 -2.14
N THR A 6 52.95 -39.04 -2.63
CA THR A 6 53.27 -40.34 -3.24
C THR A 6 53.63 -40.14 -4.71
N SER A 7 54.39 -41.04 -5.33
CA SER A 7 54.81 -40.93 -6.74
C SER A 7 53.63 -40.84 -7.73
N ASP A 8 52.46 -41.32 -7.32
CA ASP A 8 51.23 -41.26 -8.12
C ASP A 8 50.64 -39.84 -8.20
N ASP A 9 50.91 -38.97 -7.21
CA ASP A 9 50.40 -37.58 -7.18
C ASP A 9 51.04 -36.67 -8.25
N LEU A 10 52.12 -37.12 -8.91
CA LEU A 10 52.81 -36.37 -9.98
C LEU A 10 52.34 -36.77 -11.40
N SER A 11 51.50 -37.78 -11.52
CA SER A 11 50.93 -38.22 -12.81
C SER A 11 49.80 -37.28 -13.27
N PRO A 12 49.58 -37.13 -14.60
CA PRO A 12 48.44 -36.36 -15.12
C PRO A 12 47.11 -36.92 -14.61
N ALA A 13 46.16 -36.04 -14.28
CA ALA A 13 44.87 -36.46 -13.72
C ALA A 13 43.99 -37.22 -14.74
N LEU A 14 44.16 -36.95 -16.05
CA LEU A 14 43.49 -37.64 -17.14
C LEU A 14 44.49 -37.88 -18.30
N PRO A 15 44.42 -39.01 -19.04
CA PRO A 15 45.20 -39.16 -20.26
C PRO A 15 44.73 -38.18 -21.35
N PRO A 16 45.64 -37.61 -22.16
CA PRO A 16 45.28 -36.67 -23.22
C PRO A 16 44.46 -37.35 -24.32
N PRO A 17 43.48 -36.66 -24.93
CA PRO A 17 42.73 -37.18 -26.06
C PRO A 17 43.65 -37.38 -27.29
N PRO A 18 43.27 -38.30 -28.23
CA PRO A 18 44.08 -38.57 -29.41
C PRO A 18 44.41 -37.30 -30.20
N GLY A 19 45.70 -37.11 -30.51
CA GLY A 19 46.18 -35.94 -31.26
C GLY A 19 46.46 -34.68 -30.42
N THR A 20 46.31 -34.74 -29.09
CA THR A 20 46.65 -33.63 -28.17
C THR A 20 47.91 -33.94 -27.39
N THR A 21 48.84 -32.99 -27.32
CA THR A 21 50.05 -33.08 -26.49
C THR A 21 49.87 -32.29 -25.21
N PRO A 22 49.98 -32.90 -24.02
CA PRO A 22 49.96 -32.18 -22.74
C PRO A 22 51.01 -31.09 -22.66
N ASN A 23 50.67 -29.96 -22.05
CA ASN A 23 51.57 -28.84 -21.79
C ASN A 23 51.48 -28.36 -20.34
N PRO A 24 52.08 -29.07 -19.37
CA PRO A 24 52.02 -28.71 -17.96
C PRO A 24 52.75 -27.40 -17.61
N GLN A 25 53.72 -26.97 -18.42
CA GLN A 25 54.45 -25.72 -18.21
C GLN A 25 53.61 -24.49 -18.56
N HIS A 26 52.77 -24.61 -19.59
CA HIS A 26 51.86 -23.56 -20.06
C HIS A 26 50.48 -24.14 -20.37
N PRO A 27 49.73 -24.59 -19.35
CA PRO A 27 48.42 -25.20 -19.55
C PRO A 27 47.44 -24.20 -20.16
N ALA A 28 46.59 -24.67 -21.07
CA ALA A 28 45.45 -23.87 -21.53
C ALA A 28 44.58 -23.50 -20.33
N THR A 29 44.06 -22.26 -20.28
CA THR A 29 43.32 -21.78 -19.11
C THR A 29 42.13 -20.89 -19.45
N LEU A 30 41.03 -21.07 -18.73
CA LEU A 30 39.86 -20.19 -18.77
C LEU A 30 40.01 -18.94 -17.88
N LYS A 31 41.19 -18.72 -17.27
CA LYS A 31 41.40 -17.67 -16.24
C LYS A 31 41.12 -16.27 -16.76
N GLU A 32 41.50 -15.98 -18.00
CA GLU A 32 41.23 -14.70 -18.62
C GLU A 32 39.72 -14.47 -18.82
N SER A 33 38.98 -15.49 -19.28
CA SER A 33 37.52 -15.44 -19.42
C SER A 33 36.82 -15.17 -18.09
N MET A 34 37.24 -15.85 -17.02
CA MET A 34 36.72 -15.62 -15.67
C MET A 34 37.04 -14.20 -15.17
N ASN A 35 38.27 -13.73 -15.38
CA ASN A 35 38.66 -12.36 -15.00
C ASN A 35 37.81 -11.30 -15.72
N ILE A 36 37.55 -11.48 -17.02
CA ILE A 36 36.66 -10.60 -17.79
C ILE A 36 35.24 -10.65 -17.22
N ALA A 37 34.71 -11.84 -16.94
CA ALA A 37 33.38 -12.01 -16.37
C ALA A 37 33.25 -11.27 -15.02
N MET A 38 34.24 -11.42 -14.13
CA MET A 38 34.26 -10.71 -12.83
C MET A 38 34.43 -9.19 -12.99
N ALA A 39 35.28 -8.76 -13.91
CA ALA A 39 35.52 -7.34 -14.19
C ALA A 39 34.26 -6.64 -14.73
N VAL A 40 33.34 -7.38 -15.37
CA VAL A 40 32.01 -6.88 -15.75
C VAL A 40 31.02 -6.98 -14.59
N ALA A 41 30.94 -8.13 -13.93
CA ALA A 41 29.93 -8.42 -12.91
C ALA A 41 30.06 -7.52 -11.67
N ILE A 42 31.29 -7.33 -11.15
CA ILE A 42 31.52 -6.58 -9.90
C ILE A 42 31.10 -5.11 -10.04
N PRO A 43 31.58 -4.33 -11.03
CA PRO A 43 31.17 -2.94 -11.17
C PRO A 43 29.67 -2.82 -11.47
N LEU A 44 29.15 -3.66 -12.35
CA LEU A 44 27.76 -3.58 -12.80
C LEU A 44 26.77 -3.81 -11.67
N THR A 45 26.95 -4.89 -10.89
CA THR A 45 26.10 -5.18 -9.72
C THR A 45 26.27 -4.14 -8.62
N THR A 46 27.50 -3.68 -8.36
CA THR A 46 27.79 -2.69 -7.32
C THR A 46 27.18 -1.34 -7.62
N ILE A 47 27.32 -0.83 -8.85
CA ILE A 47 26.74 0.46 -9.24
C ILE A 47 25.20 0.43 -9.08
N PHE A 48 24.54 -0.62 -9.59
CA PHE A 48 23.08 -0.73 -9.50
C PHE A 48 22.60 -0.89 -8.05
N PHE A 49 23.30 -1.67 -7.24
CA PHE A 49 22.97 -1.84 -5.82
C PHE A 49 23.17 -0.54 -5.03
N LEU A 50 24.26 0.21 -5.28
CA LEU A 50 24.50 1.51 -4.65
C LEU A 50 23.45 2.54 -5.07
N LEU A 51 23.06 2.57 -6.35
CA LEU A 51 21.97 3.43 -6.82
C LEU A 51 20.64 3.06 -6.17
N ARG A 52 20.31 1.77 -6.09
CA ARG A 52 19.12 1.28 -5.35
C ARG A 52 19.17 1.76 -3.90
N THR A 53 20.29 1.55 -3.22
CA THR A 53 20.50 1.94 -1.82
C THR A 53 20.34 3.44 -1.64
N PHE A 54 20.89 4.24 -2.55
CA PHE A 54 20.72 5.68 -2.56
C PHE A 54 19.25 6.08 -2.67
N VAL A 55 18.51 5.50 -3.62
CA VAL A 55 17.07 5.78 -3.78
C VAL A 55 16.29 5.37 -2.52
N ARG A 56 16.55 4.21 -1.94
CA ARG A 56 15.83 3.70 -0.76
C ARG A 56 16.05 4.57 0.47
N ILE A 57 17.31 4.88 0.78
CA ILE A 57 17.68 5.60 1.99
C ILE A 57 17.39 7.10 1.85
N TRP A 58 17.79 7.72 0.74
CA TRP A 58 17.79 9.18 0.63
C TRP A 58 16.55 9.75 -0.05
N ILE A 59 16.00 9.05 -1.04
CA ILE A 59 14.80 9.53 -1.77
C ILE A 59 13.52 9.02 -1.11
N LYS A 60 13.41 7.71 -0.88
CA LYS A 60 12.22 7.07 -0.31
C LYS A 60 12.19 7.07 1.22
N ARG A 61 13.35 7.27 1.87
CA ARG A 61 13.52 7.28 3.34
C ARG A 61 12.92 6.05 4.03
N GLN A 62 13.01 4.90 3.37
CA GLN A 62 12.46 3.63 3.84
C GLN A 62 13.39 2.48 3.44
N TRP A 63 13.67 1.59 4.39
CA TRP A 63 14.40 0.33 4.16
C TRP A 63 13.49 -0.83 4.54
N ILE A 64 13.22 -1.73 3.61
CA ILE A 64 12.26 -2.83 3.79
C ILE A 64 12.95 -4.20 3.66
N CYS A 65 12.24 -5.29 3.96
CA CYS A 65 12.79 -6.66 3.92
C CYS A 65 13.43 -7.04 2.57
N GLU A 66 12.86 -6.59 1.46
CA GLU A 66 13.42 -6.78 0.12
C GLU A 66 14.82 -6.18 -0.03
N ASP A 67 15.10 -5.07 0.65
CA ASP A 67 16.40 -4.40 0.58
C ASP A 67 17.48 -5.18 1.32
N TRP A 68 17.12 -5.89 2.39
CA TRP A 68 18.01 -6.85 3.05
C TRP A 68 18.33 -8.03 2.14
N LEU A 69 17.34 -8.62 1.47
CA LEU A 69 17.60 -9.72 0.53
C LEU A 69 18.42 -9.26 -0.68
N ALA A 70 18.18 -8.06 -1.20
CA ALA A 70 18.97 -7.48 -2.27
C ALA A 70 20.42 -7.22 -1.84
N LEU A 71 20.64 -6.76 -0.60
CA LEU A 71 21.98 -6.60 -0.01
C LEU A 71 22.68 -7.95 0.10
N ILE A 72 22.02 -8.96 0.66
CA ILE A 72 22.61 -10.30 0.83
C ILE A 72 22.91 -10.94 -0.53
N ALA A 73 22.02 -10.78 -1.52
CA ALA A 73 22.26 -11.24 -2.88
C ALA A 73 23.48 -10.54 -3.51
N TRP A 74 23.61 -9.22 -3.35
CA TRP A 74 24.78 -8.48 -3.84
C TRP A 74 26.08 -8.94 -3.16
N VAL A 75 26.12 -9.02 -1.82
CA VAL A 75 27.28 -9.52 -1.07
C VAL A 75 27.61 -10.94 -1.50
N GLY A 76 26.61 -11.81 -1.64
CA GLY A 76 26.78 -13.18 -2.11
C GLY A 76 27.36 -13.25 -3.52
N THR A 77 26.93 -12.38 -4.45
CA THR A 77 27.50 -12.30 -5.80
C THR A 77 28.97 -11.84 -5.77
N ILE A 78 29.33 -10.84 -4.96
CA ILE A 78 30.73 -10.41 -4.80
C ILE A 78 31.59 -11.54 -4.22
N ALA A 79 31.08 -12.23 -3.19
CA ALA A 79 31.75 -13.38 -2.62
C ALA A 79 31.86 -14.54 -3.63
N PHE A 80 30.87 -14.71 -4.52
CA PHE A 80 30.88 -15.73 -5.56
C PHE A 80 31.97 -15.47 -6.61
N CYS A 81 32.20 -14.21 -6.98
CA CYS A 81 33.39 -13.82 -7.74
C CYS A 81 34.68 -14.24 -7.02
N GLY A 82 34.74 -14.05 -5.69
CA GLY A 82 35.86 -14.53 -4.88
C GLY A 82 36.08 -16.05 -4.98
N THR A 83 35.01 -16.84 -4.89
CA THR A 83 35.09 -18.31 -5.08
C THR A 83 35.45 -18.71 -6.51
N GLY A 84 35.01 -17.95 -7.51
CA GLY A 84 35.42 -18.13 -8.91
C GLY A 84 36.91 -17.85 -9.11
N ALA A 85 37.41 -16.74 -8.56
CA ALA A 85 38.83 -16.40 -8.60
C ALA A 85 39.69 -17.46 -7.90
N ALA A 86 39.24 -17.97 -6.74
CA ALA A 86 39.90 -19.06 -6.04
C ALA A 86 39.91 -20.36 -6.87
N THR A 87 38.78 -20.71 -7.52
CA THR A 87 38.71 -21.86 -8.43
C THR A 87 39.76 -21.75 -9.54
N MET A 88 39.91 -20.58 -10.16
CA MET A 88 40.92 -20.35 -11.20
C MET A 88 42.36 -20.27 -10.68
N ALA A 89 42.56 -19.88 -9.42
CA ALA A 89 43.87 -19.85 -8.78
C ALA A 89 44.36 -21.27 -8.42
N HIS A 90 43.42 -22.17 -8.12
CA HIS A 90 43.67 -23.55 -7.73
C HIS A 90 43.35 -24.52 -8.88
N HIS A 91 43.96 -24.28 -10.05
CA HIS A 91 43.96 -25.18 -11.21
C HIS A 91 42.60 -25.45 -11.89
N GLY A 92 41.51 -24.84 -11.40
CA GLY A 92 40.24 -24.83 -12.11
C GLY A 92 40.38 -24.11 -13.45
N GLY A 93 39.90 -24.77 -14.50
CA GLY A 93 39.87 -24.24 -15.87
C GLY A 93 41.13 -24.51 -16.64
N GLN A 94 41.99 -25.38 -16.13
CA GLN A 94 43.02 -26.09 -16.87
C GLN A 94 42.52 -27.50 -17.18
N HIS A 95 42.97 -28.10 -18.28
CA HIS A 95 42.59 -29.46 -18.64
C HIS A 95 43.20 -30.49 -17.69
N GLU A 96 42.47 -31.55 -17.34
CA GLU A 96 42.97 -32.62 -16.44
C GLU A 96 44.24 -33.34 -16.94
N TRP A 97 44.51 -33.32 -18.25
CA TRP A 97 45.73 -33.88 -18.82
C TRP A 97 46.96 -32.96 -18.72
N ASP A 98 46.77 -31.68 -18.39
CA ASP A 98 47.85 -30.70 -18.20
C ASP A 98 48.21 -30.47 -16.72
N ILE A 99 47.45 -31.06 -15.79
CA ILE A 99 47.60 -30.89 -14.34
C ILE A 99 47.76 -32.23 -13.62
N THR A 100 48.37 -32.19 -12.45
CA THR A 100 48.56 -33.37 -11.59
C THR A 100 47.27 -33.75 -10.85
N ILE A 101 47.20 -34.99 -10.38
CA ILE A 101 46.07 -35.46 -9.55
C ILE A 101 45.86 -34.54 -8.34
N ALA A 102 46.92 -34.17 -7.62
CA ALA A 102 46.83 -33.28 -6.46
C ALA A 102 46.20 -31.91 -6.81
N GLN A 103 46.58 -31.34 -7.95
CA GLN A 103 46.01 -30.08 -8.45
C GLN A 103 44.54 -30.23 -8.86
N ALA A 104 44.16 -31.36 -9.47
CA ALA A 104 42.76 -31.66 -9.78
C ALA A 104 41.89 -31.83 -8.52
N ARG A 105 42.48 -32.33 -7.41
CA ARG A 105 41.80 -32.36 -6.10
C ARG A 105 41.49 -30.95 -5.60
N GLU A 106 42.46 -30.03 -5.67
CA GLU A 106 42.24 -28.63 -5.28
C GLU A 106 41.15 -27.95 -6.13
N ALA A 107 41.19 -28.16 -7.45
CA ALA A 107 40.18 -27.64 -8.37
C ALA A 107 38.76 -28.15 -8.00
N SER A 108 38.65 -29.45 -7.72
CA SER A 108 37.38 -30.09 -7.32
C SER A 108 36.85 -29.57 -5.99
N TYR A 109 37.74 -29.31 -5.01
CA TYR A 109 37.37 -28.72 -3.73
C TYR A 109 36.76 -27.32 -3.90
N TRP A 110 37.44 -26.44 -4.62
CA TRP A 110 36.96 -25.08 -4.85
C TRP A 110 35.68 -25.04 -5.71
N PHE A 111 35.53 -25.96 -6.65
CA PHE A 111 34.27 -26.10 -7.38
C PHE A 111 33.12 -26.56 -6.49
N ASN A 112 33.34 -27.47 -5.54
CA ASN A 112 32.31 -27.86 -4.56
C ASN A 112 31.88 -26.64 -3.72
N VAL A 113 32.84 -25.85 -3.22
CA VAL A 113 32.58 -24.60 -2.49
C VAL A 113 31.77 -23.62 -3.35
N ALA A 114 32.18 -23.37 -4.60
CA ALA A 114 31.46 -22.51 -5.53
C ALA A 114 30.03 -23.02 -5.79
N SER A 115 29.86 -24.33 -5.97
CA SER A 115 28.55 -24.93 -6.24
C SER A 115 27.56 -24.73 -5.08
N ILE A 116 28.01 -24.94 -3.83
CA ILE A 116 27.19 -24.71 -2.63
C ILE A 116 26.87 -23.22 -2.49
N HIS A 117 27.87 -22.36 -2.68
CA HIS A 117 27.69 -20.93 -2.58
C HIS A 117 26.68 -20.40 -3.61
N TYR A 118 26.80 -20.84 -4.87
CA TYR A 118 25.84 -20.50 -5.92
C TYR A 118 24.40 -20.85 -5.51
N GLY A 119 24.18 -22.07 -5.00
CA GLY A 119 22.86 -22.54 -4.58
C GLY A 119 22.19 -21.67 -3.52
N ILE A 120 22.98 -21.16 -2.57
CA ILE A 120 22.48 -20.23 -1.53
C ILE A 120 22.17 -18.86 -2.15
N THR A 121 23.11 -18.29 -2.89
CA THR A 121 22.99 -16.94 -3.44
C THR A 121 21.86 -16.84 -4.47
N ILE A 122 21.68 -17.85 -5.33
CA ILE A 122 20.60 -17.84 -6.32
C ILE A 122 19.23 -17.93 -5.66
N CYS A 123 19.08 -18.72 -4.59
CA CYS A 123 17.85 -18.77 -3.81
C CYS A 123 17.50 -17.37 -3.28
N ILE A 124 18.46 -16.70 -2.65
CA ILE A 124 18.27 -15.35 -2.08
C ILE A 124 17.91 -14.33 -3.17
N ALA A 125 18.59 -14.37 -4.31
CA ALA A 125 18.30 -13.50 -5.46
C ALA A 125 16.85 -13.71 -5.97
N LYS A 126 16.41 -14.96 -6.12
CA LYS A 126 15.04 -15.30 -6.53
C LYS A 126 13.99 -14.85 -5.53
N LEU A 127 14.25 -15.03 -4.23
CA LEU A 127 13.36 -14.53 -3.18
C LEU A 127 13.25 -13.00 -3.21
N ALA A 128 14.34 -12.28 -3.47
CA ALA A 128 14.32 -10.83 -3.60
C ALA A 128 13.43 -10.37 -4.79
N VAL A 129 13.52 -11.06 -5.94
CA VAL A 129 12.66 -10.78 -7.11
C VAL A 129 11.20 -11.13 -6.83
N LEU A 130 10.92 -12.26 -6.19
CA LEU A 130 9.55 -12.68 -5.87
C LEU A 130 8.87 -11.75 -4.88
N LEU A 131 9.57 -11.29 -3.83
CA LEU A 131 9.01 -10.30 -2.91
C LEU A 131 8.80 -8.95 -3.61
N LEU A 132 9.71 -8.53 -4.49
CA LEU A 132 9.51 -7.36 -5.34
C LEU A 132 8.23 -7.49 -6.20
N TYR A 133 8.02 -8.65 -6.85
CA TYR A 133 6.82 -8.90 -7.64
C TYR A 133 5.56 -8.96 -6.79
N ARG A 134 5.64 -9.58 -5.61
CA ARG A 134 4.56 -9.56 -4.63
C ARG A 134 4.16 -8.12 -4.30
N ARG A 135 5.12 -7.26 -3.97
CA ARG A 135 4.82 -5.87 -3.60
C ARG A 135 4.30 -5.02 -4.76
N VAL A 136 4.77 -5.25 -5.98
CA VAL A 136 4.41 -4.42 -7.16
C VAL A 136 3.12 -4.89 -7.82
N PHE A 137 2.90 -6.19 -7.91
CA PHE A 137 1.84 -6.79 -8.72
C PHE A 137 0.78 -7.55 -7.92
N SER A 138 0.98 -7.81 -6.62
CA SER A 138 -0.08 -8.39 -5.78
C SER A 138 -1.12 -7.31 -5.48
N PRO A 139 -2.35 -7.44 -5.99
CA PRO A 139 -3.39 -6.42 -5.78
C PRO A 139 -3.82 -6.35 -4.30
N TYR A 140 -3.80 -7.48 -3.59
CA TYR A 140 -4.06 -7.63 -2.16
C TYR A 140 -3.48 -8.97 -1.66
N ARG A 141 -3.27 -9.09 -0.34
CA ARG A 141 -2.77 -10.34 0.26
C ARG A 141 -3.75 -11.49 0.02
N TRP A 142 -3.23 -12.68 -0.24
CA TRP A 142 -4.01 -13.87 -0.59
C TRP A 142 -4.79 -13.83 -1.91
N SER A 143 -4.55 -12.85 -2.77
CA SER A 143 -4.99 -12.95 -4.17
C SER A 143 -4.39 -14.21 -4.84
N PRO A 144 -4.99 -14.77 -5.91
CA PRO A 144 -4.41 -15.91 -6.62
C PRO A 144 -2.95 -15.68 -7.08
N PHE A 145 -2.61 -14.42 -7.40
CA PHE A 145 -1.25 -14.00 -7.68
C PHE A 145 -0.35 -14.06 -6.43
N ASP A 146 -0.82 -13.51 -5.29
CA ASP A 146 -0.09 -13.57 -4.01
C ASP A 146 0.17 -15.02 -3.58
N ILE A 147 -0.85 -15.87 -3.67
CA ILE A 147 -0.77 -17.31 -3.37
C ILE A 147 0.24 -17.99 -4.29
N GLY A 148 0.21 -17.68 -5.60
CA GLY A 148 1.18 -18.20 -6.56
C GLY A 148 2.62 -17.80 -6.21
N VAL A 149 2.85 -16.54 -5.83
CA VAL A 149 4.16 -16.05 -5.40
C VAL A 149 4.62 -16.74 -4.10
N ILE A 150 3.77 -16.84 -3.08
CA ILE A 150 4.12 -17.48 -1.80
C ILE A 150 4.40 -18.98 -2.01
N SER A 151 3.57 -19.66 -2.80
CA SER A 151 3.76 -21.08 -3.10
C SER A 151 5.10 -21.32 -3.80
N LEU A 152 5.47 -20.44 -4.74
CA LEU A 152 6.76 -20.49 -5.40
C LEU A 152 7.92 -20.19 -4.43
N ILE A 153 7.78 -19.22 -3.53
CA ILE A 153 8.77 -18.95 -2.47
C ILE A 153 9.03 -20.21 -1.64
N ILE A 154 7.97 -20.87 -1.15
CA ILE A 154 8.08 -22.08 -0.34
C ILE A 154 8.76 -23.20 -1.13
N LEU A 155 8.35 -23.41 -2.39
CA LEU A 155 8.94 -24.41 -3.28
C LEU A 155 10.45 -24.16 -3.49
N LEU A 156 10.84 -22.92 -3.77
CA LEU A 156 12.26 -22.58 -3.97
C LEU A 156 13.08 -22.81 -2.70
N VAL A 157 12.60 -22.35 -1.54
CA VAL A 157 13.31 -22.51 -0.27
C VAL A 157 13.53 -23.98 0.05
N LEU A 158 12.48 -24.81 -0.06
CA LEU A 158 12.60 -26.25 0.19
C LEU A 158 13.56 -26.92 -0.78
N PHE A 159 13.46 -26.60 -2.08
CA PHE A 159 14.33 -27.18 -3.10
C PHE A 159 15.80 -26.81 -2.91
N TYR A 160 16.11 -25.52 -2.69
CA TYR A 160 17.50 -25.09 -2.52
C TYR A 160 18.07 -25.54 -1.18
N ILE A 161 17.30 -25.62 -0.11
CA ILE A 161 17.77 -26.23 1.14
C ILE A 161 18.13 -27.70 0.88
N ALA A 162 17.22 -28.49 0.30
CA ALA A 162 17.46 -29.91 0.04
C ALA A 162 18.68 -30.15 -0.86
N THR A 163 18.80 -29.40 -1.96
CA THR A 163 19.92 -29.54 -2.91
C THR A 163 21.25 -29.07 -2.35
N ASN A 164 21.29 -28.00 -1.54
CA ASN A 164 22.52 -27.55 -0.87
C ASN A 164 22.99 -28.56 0.18
N LEU A 165 22.08 -29.09 1.01
CA LEU A 165 22.44 -30.14 1.98
C LEU A 165 22.97 -31.38 1.25
N THR A 166 22.30 -31.78 0.17
CA THR A 166 22.75 -32.89 -0.68
C THR A 166 24.13 -32.62 -1.31
N LYS A 167 24.41 -31.38 -1.71
CA LYS A 167 25.71 -30.99 -2.29
C LYS A 167 26.83 -30.91 -1.26
N ILE A 168 26.54 -30.51 -0.02
CA ILE A 168 27.50 -30.50 1.09
C ILE A 168 27.95 -31.92 1.43
N TRP A 169 27.02 -32.88 1.42
CA TRP A 169 27.25 -34.30 1.71
C TRP A 169 27.10 -35.18 0.46
N GLU A 170 27.62 -34.74 -0.69
CA GLU A 170 27.46 -35.51 -1.93
C GLU A 170 28.23 -36.84 -1.90
N CYS A 171 29.23 -36.97 -1.03
CA CYS A 171 29.93 -38.23 -0.74
C CYS A 171 30.03 -38.49 0.76
N ILE A 172 30.11 -39.78 1.11
CA ILE A 172 30.40 -40.26 2.46
C ILE A 172 31.63 -41.20 2.37
N PRO A 173 32.78 -40.82 2.96
CA PRO A 173 33.05 -39.57 3.70
C PRO A 173 33.21 -38.34 2.76
N ARG A 174 33.05 -37.12 3.29
CA ARG A 174 33.00 -35.87 2.50
C ARG A 174 34.27 -35.64 1.69
N GLU A 175 35.41 -36.05 2.22
CA GLU A 175 36.73 -35.91 1.59
C GLU A 175 36.81 -36.62 0.23
N LYS A 176 35.98 -37.65 0.01
CA LYS A 176 35.91 -38.39 -1.25
C LYS A 176 35.47 -37.53 -2.44
N ILE A 177 34.85 -36.37 -2.19
CA ILE A 177 34.45 -35.40 -3.23
C ILE A 177 35.65 -34.98 -4.08
N TRP A 178 36.75 -34.64 -3.43
CA TRP A 178 37.98 -34.18 -4.08
C TRP A 178 39.09 -35.24 -4.06
N ASP A 179 39.00 -36.27 -3.23
CA ASP A 179 39.94 -37.40 -3.23
C ASP A 179 39.23 -38.73 -3.49
N THR A 180 39.15 -39.10 -4.77
CA THR A 180 38.43 -40.30 -5.23
C THR A 180 39.05 -41.61 -4.73
N SER A 181 40.32 -41.58 -4.28
CA SER A 181 41.05 -42.75 -3.75
C SER A 181 40.50 -43.26 -2.42
N ILE A 182 39.81 -42.39 -1.66
CA ILE A 182 39.24 -42.73 -0.36
C ILE A 182 38.06 -43.70 -0.55
N PRO A 183 37.99 -44.84 0.18
CA PRO A 183 36.85 -45.75 0.08
C PRO A 183 35.57 -45.08 0.60
N GLY A 184 34.45 -45.31 -0.07
CA GLY A 184 33.17 -44.67 0.24
C GLY A 184 32.25 -44.66 -0.96
N HIS A 185 31.10 -43.99 -0.83
CA HIS A 185 30.12 -43.84 -1.89
C HIS A 185 29.76 -42.38 -2.10
N CYS A 186 29.36 -42.05 -3.32
CA CYS A 186 28.89 -40.73 -3.71
C CYS A 186 27.54 -40.86 -4.41
N ILE A 187 26.72 -39.82 -4.31
CA ILE A 187 25.53 -39.69 -5.15
C ILE A 187 25.93 -39.42 -6.61
N ASP A 188 24.98 -39.56 -7.52
CA ASP A 188 25.17 -39.17 -8.92
C ASP A 188 25.23 -37.62 -9.02
N THR A 189 26.45 -37.07 -8.93
CA THR A 189 26.70 -35.63 -8.98
C THR A 189 26.24 -34.99 -10.31
N PRO A 190 26.50 -35.57 -11.50
CA PRO A 190 25.92 -35.06 -12.75
C PRO A 190 24.40 -34.99 -12.73
N MET A 191 23.72 -36.04 -12.24
CA MET A 191 22.26 -36.03 -12.10
C MET A 191 21.81 -34.89 -11.18
N LEU A 192 22.43 -34.72 -10.01
CA LEU A 192 22.10 -33.63 -9.08
C LEU A 192 22.29 -32.25 -9.74
N LEU A 193 23.42 -32.02 -10.42
CA LEU A 193 23.71 -30.75 -11.08
C LEU A 193 22.75 -30.45 -12.23
N ASN A 194 22.34 -31.47 -13.00
CA ASN A 194 21.38 -31.35 -14.09
C ASN A 194 19.96 -31.09 -13.58
N VAL A 195 19.51 -31.81 -12.54
CA VAL A 195 18.19 -31.58 -11.91
C VAL A 195 18.13 -30.17 -11.31
N SER A 196 19.19 -29.77 -10.59
CA SER A 196 19.29 -28.42 -10.04
C SER A 196 19.29 -27.35 -11.13
N GLY A 197 20.04 -27.54 -12.22
CA GLY A 197 20.09 -26.59 -13.34
C GLY A 197 18.75 -26.49 -14.09
N LEU A 198 18.09 -27.62 -14.33
CA LEU A 198 16.79 -27.65 -14.99
C LEU A 198 15.71 -26.97 -14.14
N PHE A 199 15.64 -27.28 -12.84
CA PHE A 199 14.73 -26.62 -11.92
C PHE A 199 15.00 -25.11 -11.86
N ASN A 200 16.27 -24.72 -11.83
CA ASN A 200 16.68 -23.32 -11.85
C ASN A 200 16.17 -22.59 -13.11
N THR A 201 16.33 -23.23 -14.27
CA THR A 201 15.87 -22.69 -15.56
C THR A 201 14.35 -22.58 -15.64
N ILE A 202 13.63 -23.64 -15.23
CA ILE A 202 12.16 -23.64 -15.23
C ILE A 202 11.63 -22.55 -14.32
N THR A 203 12.19 -22.42 -13.12
CA THR A 203 11.75 -21.41 -12.15
C THR A 203 12.05 -19.99 -12.62
N ASP A 204 13.14 -19.75 -13.34
CA ASP A 204 13.40 -18.45 -13.97
C ASP A 204 12.35 -18.06 -15.00
N PHE A 205 11.96 -19.01 -15.87
CA PHE A 205 10.88 -18.77 -16.82
C PHE A 205 9.55 -18.49 -16.11
N ILE A 206 9.21 -19.28 -15.08
CA ILE A 206 8.00 -19.04 -14.28
C ILE A 206 8.03 -17.63 -13.69
N ILE A 207 9.14 -17.23 -13.05
CA ILE A 207 9.29 -15.91 -12.44
C ILE A 207 9.09 -14.82 -13.50
N VAL A 208 9.77 -14.88 -14.65
CA VAL A 208 9.67 -13.84 -15.69
C VAL A 208 8.27 -13.73 -16.28
N PHE A 209 7.55 -14.85 -16.48
CA PHE A 209 6.20 -14.82 -17.02
C PHE A 209 5.13 -14.44 -15.98
N LEU A 210 5.42 -14.60 -14.69
CA LEU A 210 4.48 -14.35 -13.59
C LEU A 210 3.81 -12.95 -13.68
N PRO A 211 4.52 -11.83 -13.83
CA PRO A 211 3.90 -10.50 -13.92
C PRO A 211 3.31 -10.14 -15.30
N VAL A 212 3.52 -10.94 -16.35
CA VAL A 212 3.10 -10.58 -17.73
C VAL A 212 1.58 -10.41 -17.83
N ARG A 213 0.81 -11.32 -17.23
CA ARG A 213 -0.66 -11.24 -17.23
C ARG A 213 -1.18 -10.06 -16.40
N ALA A 214 -0.48 -9.69 -15.33
CA ALA A 214 -0.82 -8.52 -14.51
C ALA A 214 -0.57 -7.19 -15.25
N VAL A 215 0.46 -7.14 -16.12
CA VAL A 215 0.87 -5.93 -16.84
C VAL A 215 0.07 -5.70 -18.13
N TRP A 216 -0.48 -6.75 -18.75
CA TRP A 216 -1.16 -6.66 -20.05
C TRP A 216 -2.42 -5.76 -20.04
N ASN A 217 -3.09 -5.61 -18.89
CA ASN A 217 -4.32 -4.82 -18.76
C ASN A 217 -4.06 -3.35 -18.35
N LEU A 218 -2.81 -2.88 -18.37
CA LEU A 218 -2.42 -1.59 -17.81
C LEU A 218 -2.16 -0.53 -18.90
N ASN A 219 -3.03 0.47 -19.00
CA ASN A 219 -2.93 1.56 -19.99
C ASN A 219 -1.96 2.66 -19.50
N MET A 220 -0.64 2.43 -19.63
CA MET A 220 0.40 3.31 -19.08
C MET A 220 0.94 4.36 -20.05
N LYS A 221 1.28 5.55 -19.53
CA LYS A 221 2.07 6.57 -20.23
C LYS A 221 3.45 6.00 -20.64
N LEU A 222 3.94 6.41 -21.82
CA LEU A 222 5.15 5.86 -22.48
C LEU A 222 6.38 5.73 -21.57
N LYS A 223 6.59 6.67 -20.63
CA LYS A 223 7.73 6.65 -19.70
C LYS A 223 7.67 5.49 -18.69
N ASN A 224 6.50 5.20 -18.15
CA ASN A 224 6.31 4.07 -17.23
C ASN A 224 6.36 2.74 -18.00
N LYS A 225 5.88 2.74 -19.25
CA LYS A 225 5.99 1.60 -20.17
C LYS A 225 7.46 1.25 -20.45
N VAL A 226 8.32 2.23 -20.70
CA VAL A 226 9.77 2.02 -20.91
C VAL A 226 10.43 1.43 -19.66
N MET A 227 10.11 1.92 -18.46
CA MET A 227 10.68 1.40 -17.22
C MET A 227 10.27 -0.04 -16.94
N VAL A 228 8.99 -0.38 -17.20
CA VAL A 228 8.49 -1.75 -17.09
C VAL A 228 9.16 -2.64 -18.13
N VAL A 229 9.25 -2.23 -19.40
CA VAL A 229 9.94 -2.99 -20.45
C VAL A 229 11.40 -3.28 -20.08
N LEU A 230 12.14 -2.30 -19.57
CA LEU A 230 13.54 -2.49 -19.16
C LEU A 230 13.69 -3.41 -17.94
N ALA A 231 12.76 -3.36 -16.98
CA ALA A 231 12.71 -4.32 -15.88
C ALA A 231 12.44 -5.75 -16.37
N PHE A 232 11.57 -5.91 -17.37
CA PHE A 232 11.35 -7.17 -18.06
C PHE A 232 12.55 -7.62 -18.91
N THR A 233 13.33 -6.71 -19.48
CA THR A 233 14.54 -7.05 -20.24
C THR A 233 15.59 -7.72 -19.35
N PHE A 234 15.91 -7.13 -18.19
CA PHE A 234 16.81 -7.77 -17.23
C PHE A 234 16.21 -9.06 -16.66
N GLY A 235 14.88 -9.11 -16.52
CA GLY A 235 14.15 -10.32 -16.19
C GLY A 235 14.40 -11.44 -17.19
N LEU A 236 14.31 -11.18 -18.50
CA LEU A 236 14.51 -12.18 -19.56
C LEU A 236 15.96 -12.69 -19.69
N CYS A 237 16.95 -11.91 -19.28
CA CYS A 237 18.35 -12.33 -19.30
C CYS A 237 18.65 -13.46 -18.31
N ALA A 238 17.98 -13.51 -17.15
CA ALA A 238 18.17 -14.55 -16.14
C ALA A 238 17.85 -15.97 -16.68
N PRO A 239 16.65 -16.26 -17.22
CA PRO A 239 16.35 -17.57 -17.80
C PRO A 239 17.24 -17.92 -18.99
N ALA A 240 17.70 -16.94 -19.78
CA ALA A 240 18.64 -17.19 -20.88
C ALA A 240 20.00 -17.69 -20.36
N PHE A 241 20.55 -17.05 -19.33
CA PHE A 241 21.80 -17.48 -18.71
C PHE A 241 21.66 -18.81 -17.95
N SER A 242 20.55 -19.02 -17.22
CA SER A 242 20.26 -20.31 -16.58
C SER A 242 20.11 -21.44 -17.61
N LEU A 243 19.43 -21.20 -18.73
CA LEU A 243 19.29 -22.18 -19.81
C LEU A 243 20.65 -22.55 -20.39
N MET A 244 21.51 -21.57 -20.63
CA MET A 244 22.86 -21.82 -21.10
C MET A 244 23.68 -22.59 -20.06
N GLY A 245 23.64 -22.19 -18.78
CA GLY A 245 24.27 -22.94 -17.70
C GLY A 245 23.79 -24.40 -17.64
N SER A 246 22.50 -24.66 -17.89
CA SER A 246 21.94 -26.02 -17.94
C SER A 246 22.42 -26.82 -19.15
N ILE A 247 22.52 -26.19 -20.32
CA ILE A 247 23.08 -26.83 -21.53
C ILE A 247 24.56 -27.20 -21.30
N VAL A 248 25.34 -26.33 -20.66
CA VAL A 248 26.74 -26.62 -20.31
C VAL A 248 26.82 -27.82 -19.36
N ARG A 249 25.99 -27.90 -18.32
CA ARG A 249 25.93 -29.05 -17.40
C ARG A 249 25.59 -30.37 -18.10
N ILE A 250 24.60 -30.34 -19.00
CA ILE A 250 24.18 -31.52 -19.78
C ILE A 250 25.31 -31.99 -20.70
N ARG A 251 25.96 -31.06 -21.43
CA ARG A 251 27.13 -31.38 -22.26
C ARG A 251 28.29 -31.91 -21.43
N GLY A 252 28.49 -31.35 -20.24
CA GLY A 252 29.50 -31.74 -19.27
C GLY A 252 29.35 -33.16 -18.73
N THR A 253 28.13 -33.70 -18.70
CA THR A 253 27.87 -35.05 -18.16
C THR A 253 28.64 -36.15 -18.91
N LYS A 254 28.89 -35.95 -20.20
CA LYS A 254 29.64 -36.90 -21.04
C LYS A 254 31.12 -36.55 -21.18
N ASN A 255 31.56 -35.41 -20.65
CA ASN A 255 32.93 -34.96 -20.78
C ASN A 255 33.77 -35.51 -19.61
N PRO A 256 34.82 -36.30 -19.87
CA PRO A 256 35.68 -36.82 -18.81
C PRO A 256 36.52 -35.72 -18.12
N ASP A 257 36.79 -34.61 -18.79
CA ASP A 257 37.60 -33.51 -18.28
C ASP A 257 36.74 -32.53 -17.45
N LYS A 258 36.74 -32.73 -16.13
CA LYS A 258 35.87 -31.97 -15.24
C LYS A 258 36.46 -30.61 -14.92
N THR A 259 37.78 -30.50 -14.75
CA THR A 259 38.43 -29.24 -14.38
C THR A 259 38.31 -28.17 -15.45
N TRP A 260 38.08 -28.52 -16.72
CA TRP A 260 37.74 -27.58 -17.78
C TRP A 260 36.26 -27.17 -17.79
N VAL A 261 35.34 -28.12 -17.63
CA VAL A 261 33.90 -27.86 -17.77
C VAL A 261 33.32 -27.14 -16.54
N GLN A 262 33.82 -27.45 -15.35
CA GLN A 262 33.29 -26.93 -14.09
C GLN A 262 33.37 -25.40 -13.96
N PRO A 263 34.47 -24.71 -14.28
CA PRO A 263 34.52 -23.25 -14.27
C PRO A 263 33.63 -22.58 -15.32
N ASP A 264 33.37 -23.23 -16.46
CA ASP A 264 32.40 -22.72 -17.43
C ASP A 264 31.00 -22.67 -16.80
N ILE A 265 30.61 -23.71 -16.05
CA ILE A 265 29.36 -23.70 -15.26
C ILE A 265 29.35 -22.54 -14.24
N VAL A 266 30.47 -22.26 -13.58
CA VAL A 266 30.61 -21.15 -12.62
C VAL A 266 30.44 -19.79 -13.33
N MET A 267 30.99 -19.61 -14.52
CA MET A 267 30.84 -18.36 -15.29
C MET A 267 29.38 -18.08 -15.68
N TRP A 268 28.64 -19.09 -16.15
CA TRP A 268 27.21 -18.93 -16.43
C TRP A 268 26.40 -18.65 -15.17
N GLY A 269 26.75 -19.30 -14.05
CA GLY A 269 26.17 -18.99 -12.74
C GLY A 269 26.44 -17.55 -12.32
N LEU A 270 27.63 -17.01 -12.57
CA LEU A 270 27.96 -15.60 -12.28
C LEU A 270 27.13 -14.63 -13.13
N ALA A 271 26.95 -14.93 -14.43
CA ALA A 271 26.11 -14.12 -15.31
C ALA A 271 24.66 -14.07 -14.83
N GLU A 272 24.14 -15.19 -14.35
CA GLU A 272 22.79 -15.29 -13.79
C GLU A 272 22.63 -14.55 -12.46
N LEU A 273 23.56 -14.72 -11.51
CA LEU A 273 23.54 -13.97 -10.25
C LEU A 273 23.63 -12.46 -10.49
N THR A 274 24.42 -12.06 -11.49
CA THR A 274 24.55 -10.66 -11.92
C THR A 274 23.21 -10.11 -12.40
N THR A 275 22.50 -10.83 -13.27
CA THR A 275 21.19 -10.38 -13.77
C THR A 275 20.11 -10.41 -12.70
N GLY A 276 20.16 -11.34 -11.74
CA GLY A 276 19.28 -11.35 -10.57
C GLY A 276 19.37 -10.05 -9.74
N VAL A 277 20.60 -9.61 -9.43
CA VAL A 277 20.83 -8.35 -8.69
C VAL A 277 20.37 -7.13 -9.50
N LEU A 278 20.60 -7.14 -10.82
CA LEU A 278 20.13 -6.08 -11.72
C LEU A 278 18.60 -6.01 -11.78
N CYS A 279 17.94 -7.17 -11.93
CA CYS A 279 16.49 -7.29 -12.03
C CYS A 279 15.79 -6.73 -10.78
N VAL A 280 16.29 -7.05 -9.58
CA VAL A 280 15.70 -6.51 -8.35
C VAL A 280 16.02 -5.01 -8.18
N SER A 281 17.21 -4.55 -8.57
CA SER A 281 17.66 -3.17 -8.33
C SER A 281 17.05 -2.14 -9.28
N PHE A 282 16.78 -2.51 -10.54
CA PHE A 282 16.37 -1.58 -11.59
C PHE A 282 15.03 -0.86 -11.35
N PRO A 283 13.94 -1.53 -10.95
CA PRO A 283 12.64 -0.87 -10.79
C PRO A 283 12.63 0.28 -9.76
N GLU A 284 13.50 0.21 -8.76
CA GLU A 284 13.62 1.28 -7.74
C GLU A 284 14.22 2.56 -8.32
N MET A 285 15.12 2.45 -9.30
CA MET A 285 15.78 3.60 -9.92
C MET A 285 14.85 4.44 -10.81
N GLY A 286 13.62 3.97 -11.06
CA GLY A 286 12.60 4.69 -11.83
C GLY A 286 12.38 6.15 -11.45
N VAL A 287 12.56 6.47 -10.17
CA VAL A 287 12.39 7.83 -9.62
C VAL A 287 13.50 8.77 -10.10
N LEU A 288 14.71 8.26 -10.37
CA LEU A 288 15.85 9.06 -10.86
C LEU A 288 15.64 9.56 -12.30
N PHE A 289 14.81 8.86 -13.08
CA PHE A 289 14.48 9.24 -14.46
C PHE A 289 13.34 10.25 -14.57
N LYS A 290 12.71 10.64 -13.45
CA LYS A 290 11.76 11.75 -13.43
C LYS A 290 12.53 13.07 -13.49
N LYS A 291 12.48 13.75 -14.64
CA LYS A 291 12.95 15.15 -14.76
C LYS A 291 12.22 16.01 -13.72
N LYS A 292 12.93 16.40 -12.66
CA LYS A 292 12.57 17.53 -11.82
C LYS A 292 12.62 18.77 -12.71
N THR A 293 11.48 19.29 -13.13
CA THR A 293 11.41 20.71 -13.53
C THR A 293 11.63 21.51 -12.26
N TRP A 294 12.89 21.79 -11.98
CA TRP A 294 13.28 22.77 -10.98
C TRP A 294 12.84 24.14 -11.51
N SER A 295 11.61 24.54 -11.20
CA SER A 295 11.25 25.96 -11.32
C SER A 295 12.08 26.68 -10.28
N ARG A 296 13.13 27.36 -10.76
CA ARG A 296 14.00 28.21 -9.96
C ARG A 296 13.11 29.33 -9.46
N LYS A 297 12.71 29.28 -8.18
CA LYS A 297 12.20 30.46 -7.47
C LYS A 297 13.29 31.53 -7.59
N GLU A 298 13.04 32.57 -8.37
CA GLU A 298 13.79 33.81 -8.21
C GLU A 298 13.43 34.40 -6.84
N PRO A 299 14.42 34.93 -6.09
CA PRO A 299 14.11 35.70 -4.90
C PRO A 299 13.47 37.01 -5.36
N SER A 300 12.20 37.24 -5.03
CA SER A 300 11.58 38.54 -5.19
C SER A 300 12.21 39.51 -4.18
N THR A 301 13.29 40.15 -4.58
CA THR A 301 13.77 41.40 -4.00
C THR A 301 12.76 42.49 -4.37
N ALA A 302 11.90 42.87 -3.44
CA ALA A 302 11.17 44.13 -3.50
C ALA A 302 11.29 44.79 -2.12
N ILE A 303 12.38 45.54 -2.00
CA ILE A 303 12.66 46.48 -0.92
C ILE A 303 11.65 47.63 -1.01
N SER A 304 11.07 47.92 0.15
CA SER A 304 10.46 49.17 0.60
C SER A 304 10.52 50.37 -0.35
N LYS A 305 9.35 50.89 -0.68
CA LYS A 305 9.11 52.34 -0.64
C LYS A 305 7.96 52.60 0.32
N LEU A 306 8.33 53.11 1.50
CA LEU A 306 7.48 53.98 2.29
C LEU A 306 7.20 55.21 1.43
N ASP A 307 5.92 55.54 1.24
CA ASP A 307 5.50 56.93 1.19
C ASP A 307 4.41 57.11 2.24
N ASN A 308 4.65 58.13 3.04
CA ASN A 308 4.00 58.46 4.29
C ASN A 308 3.25 59.77 4.03
N THR A 309 1.92 59.74 3.95
CA THR A 309 1.07 60.93 4.11
C THR A 309 -0.37 60.52 4.45
N GLY A 310 -0.85 61.03 5.59
CA GLY A 310 -2.28 61.20 5.83
C GLY A 310 -2.86 60.46 7.04
N ASP A 311 -2.33 60.74 8.23
CA ASP A 311 -3.04 60.51 9.48
C ASP A 311 -3.83 61.79 9.81
N THR A 312 -5.17 61.71 9.90
CA THR A 312 -6.08 62.44 10.82
C THR A 312 -7.51 62.50 10.27
N GLN A 313 -8.47 62.29 11.20
CA GLN A 313 -9.95 62.41 11.08
C GLN A 313 -10.69 61.19 10.53
N PHE A 314 -11.04 60.24 11.41
CA PHE A 314 -12.44 59.92 11.74
C PHE A 314 -12.55 58.89 12.88
N GLU A 315 -12.03 59.21 14.07
CA GLU A 315 -12.47 58.59 15.33
C GLU A 315 -13.17 59.67 16.14
N LEU A 316 -14.49 59.78 15.99
CA LEU A 316 -15.45 60.42 16.89
C LEU A 316 -16.85 60.25 16.26
N ASP A 317 -17.45 59.05 16.41
CA ASP A 317 -18.91 58.83 16.47
C ASP A 317 -19.24 57.33 16.38
N GLN A 318 -19.07 56.58 17.48
CA GLN A 318 -19.93 55.43 17.83
C GLN A 318 -19.86 55.16 19.34
N MET A 319 -20.15 56.19 20.14
CA MET A 319 -20.65 56.04 21.51
C MET A 319 -21.90 56.91 21.63
N ASN A 320 -23.03 56.38 21.14
CA ASN A 320 -24.39 56.71 21.57
C ASN A 320 -25.36 55.92 20.69
N LEU A 321 -26.14 55.03 21.30
CA LEU A 321 -27.56 54.73 21.02
C LEU A 321 -27.92 53.40 21.71
N ILE A 322 -27.96 53.45 23.05
CA ILE A 322 -28.86 52.61 23.84
C ILE A 322 -30.04 53.51 24.20
N SER A 323 -31.16 53.37 23.48
CA SER A 323 -32.53 53.61 23.98
C SER A 323 -33.51 53.42 22.81
N GLY A 324 -34.63 52.74 23.07
CA GLY A 324 -35.74 52.72 22.11
C GLY A 324 -36.54 51.42 22.10
N GLN A 325 -37.50 51.35 23.02
CA GLN A 325 -38.64 50.43 23.09
C GLN A 325 -39.29 50.06 21.74
N GLY A 326 -39.58 48.76 21.59
CA GLY A 326 -40.93 48.19 21.50
C GLY A 326 -41.81 48.49 20.28
N ARG A 327 -42.23 47.43 19.58
CA ARG A 327 -43.67 47.12 19.38
C ARG A 327 -43.88 45.72 18.83
N ALA A 328 -44.85 45.03 19.41
CA ALA A 328 -45.43 43.79 18.92
C ALA A 328 -46.28 44.05 17.67
N GLU A 329 -46.34 43.07 16.77
CA GLU A 329 -47.54 42.83 15.97
C GLU A 329 -47.66 41.34 15.61
N SER A 330 -48.69 40.75 16.19
CA SER A 330 -49.27 39.45 15.87
C SER A 330 -49.92 39.46 14.49
N ARG A 331 -49.78 38.38 13.73
CA ARG A 331 -50.84 37.95 12.81
C ARG A 331 -51.00 36.44 12.81
N ASP A 332 -52.17 36.08 13.35
CA ASP A 332 -52.92 34.85 13.22
C ASP A 332 -53.17 34.50 11.74
N GLY A 333 -53.27 33.21 11.47
CA GLY A 333 -53.42 32.62 10.14
C GLY A 333 -53.80 31.15 10.26
N SER A 334 -54.94 30.90 10.90
CA SER A 334 -55.65 29.62 10.90
C SER A 334 -55.96 29.12 9.48
N HIS A 335 -55.48 27.93 9.12
CA HIS A 335 -56.12 27.10 8.10
C HIS A 335 -56.22 25.65 8.57
N GLN A 336 -57.46 25.27 8.91
CA GLN A 336 -57.92 23.90 8.98
C GLN A 336 -57.85 23.26 7.58
N HIS A 337 -57.27 22.06 7.47
CA HIS A 337 -57.75 21.07 6.51
C HIS A 337 -57.67 19.66 7.10
N GLN A 338 -58.72 18.92 6.76
CA GLN A 338 -59.18 17.63 7.24
C GLN A 338 -58.23 16.44 7.02
N PRO A 339 -58.46 15.32 7.75
CA PRO A 339 -57.62 14.14 7.71
C PRO A 339 -57.90 13.33 6.45
N TRP A 340 -56.85 12.89 5.75
CA TRP A 340 -56.96 11.84 4.75
C TRP A 340 -56.23 10.59 5.22
N VAL A 341 -57.08 9.61 5.50
CA VAL A 341 -56.82 8.18 5.63
C VAL A 341 -56.23 7.70 4.30
N GLY A 342 -55.03 7.17 4.37
CA GLY A 342 -54.40 6.37 3.32
C GLY A 342 -53.74 5.21 4.03
N ASP A 343 -54.54 4.18 4.31
CA ASP A 343 -54.10 2.93 4.89
C ASP A 343 -53.04 2.30 3.96
N VAL A 344 -51.79 2.33 4.41
CA VAL A 344 -50.83 1.29 4.04
C VAL A 344 -50.84 0.32 5.19
N GLU A 345 -51.54 -0.80 5.01
CA GLU A 345 -51.37 -2.00 5.81
C GLU A 345 -49.88 -2.38 5.78
N VAL A 346 -49.12 -1.89 6.76
CA VAL A 346 -47.90 -2.56 7.17
C VAL A 346 -48.39 -3.77 7.94
N THR A 347 -48.33 -4.93 7.29
CA THR A 347 -48.59 -6.23 7.89
C THR A 347 -47.88 -6.30 9.24
N ARG A 348 -48.68 -6.24 10.31
CA ARG A 348 -48.26 -6.53 11.67
C ARG A 348 -48.05 -8.03 11.76
N GLU A 349 -46.86 -8.47 11.37
CA GLU A 349 -46.31 -9.77 11.74
C GLU A 349 -44.80 -9.72 11.47
N ALA A 350 -44.08 -9.02 12.34
CA ALA A 350 -42.67 -9.34 12.55
C ALA A 350 -42.65 -10.61 13.40
N PRO A 351 -42.05 -11.72 12.94
CA PRO A 351 -41.97 -12.92 13.76
C PRO A 351 -41.12 -12.62 14.99
N ALA A 352 -41.55 -13.15 16.13
CA ALA A 352 -40.76 -13.17 17.34
C ALA A 352 -39.36 -13.75 17.05
N ILE A 353 -38.34 -13.17 17.68
CA ILE A 353 -36.97 -13.68 17.68
C ILE A 353 -36.98 -15.02 18.42
N SER A 354 -37.32 -16.08 17.72
CA SER A 354 -37.06 -17.45 18.12
C SER A 354 -36.84 -18.27 16.85
N GLU A 355 -35.59 -18.68 16.66
CA GLU A 355 -35.13 -19.73 15.74
C GLU A 355 -35.17 -19.40 14.24
N ILE A 356 -34.22 -18.58 13.76
CA ILE A 356 -33.72 -18.72 12.39
C ILE A 356 -32.52 -19.68 12.44
N PRO A 357 -32.58 -20.88 11.82
CA PRO A 357 -31.48 -21.83 11.85
C PRO A 357 -30.23 -21.23 11.19
N TYR A 358 -29.07 -21.39 11.84
CA TYR A 358 -27.74 -20.91 11.43
C TYR A 358 -27.39 -21.16 9.94
N GLN A 359 -27.99 -22.18 9.31
CA GLN A 359 -27.76 -22.52 7.90
C GLN A 359 -28.37 -21.54 6.88
N ASN A 360 -29.45 -20.82 7.21
CA ASN A 360 -30.01 -19.81 6.29
C ASN A 360 -29.24 -18.49 6.33
N HIS A 361 -28.53 -18.21 7.43
CA HIS A 361 -27.64 -17.05 7.56
C HIS A 361 -26.39 -17.22 6.69
N LEU A 362 -25.85 -18.44 6.62
CA LEU A 362 -24.74 -18.80 5.73
C LEU A 362 -25.10 -18.68 4.25
N ALA A 363 -26.33 -18.92 3.83
CA ALA A 363 -26.73 -18.77 2.42
C ALA A 363 -26.79 -17.30 1.97
N LEU A 364 -27.25 -16.40 2.84
CA LEU A 364 -27.23 -14.94 2.62
C LEU A 364 -25.80 -14.38 2.69
N ILE A 365 -24.97 -14.88 3.62
CA ILE A 365 -23.54 -14.58 3.68
C ILE A 365 -22.85 -15.09 2.40
N MET A 366 -23.12 -16.32 1.96
CA MET A 366 -22.55 -16.92 0.75
C MET A 366 -22.97 -16.18 -0.53
N ALA A 367 -24.20 -15.69 -0.60
CA ALA A 367 -24.67 -14.84 -1.70
C ALA A 367 -24.02 -13.44 -1.69
N ALA A 368 -23.71 -12.89 -0.51
CA ALA A 368 -23.00 -11.62 -0.33
C ALA A 368 -21.47 -11.74 -0.46
N THR A 369 -20.90 -12.93 -0.28
CA THR A 369 -19.45 -13.22 -0.39
C THR A 369 -19.01 -13.67 -1.77
N ASN A 370 -19.92 -13.77 -2.76
CA ASN A 370 -19.54 -14.09 -4.13
C ASN A 370 -18.80 -12.89 -4.76
N GLU A 371 -17.51 -13.05 -5.09
CA GLU A 371 -16.66 -12.01 -5.71
C GLU A 371 -17.24 -11.45 -7.03
N HIS A 372 -18.18 -12.15 -7.66
CA HIS A 372 -18.79 -11.75 -8.92
C HIS A 372 -19.92 -10.72 -8.76
N SER A 373 -20.52 -10.54 -7.58
CA SER A 373 -21.67 -9.64 -7.38
C SER A 373 -21.33 -8.24 -6.89
N HIS A 374 -20.13 -8.00 -6.33
CA HIS A 374 -19.72 -6.69 -5.80
C HIS A 374 -18.32 -6.24 -6.25
N PRO A 375 -18.18 -5.75 -7.50
CA PRO A 375 -16.89 -5.28 -8.06
C PRO A 375 -16.23 -4.13 -7.27
N GLU A 376 -16.99 -3.45 -6.41
CA GLU A 376 -16.52 -2.40 -5.51
C GLU A 376 -15.53 -2.91 -4.43
N ARG A 377 -15.61 -4.21 -4.05
CA ARG A 377 -14.62 -4.85 -3.15
C ARG A 377 -13.20 -4.84 -3.75
N ASN A 378 -13.09 -4.77 -5.08
CA ASN A 378 -11.83 -4.82 -5.82
C ASN A 378 -11.17 -3.45 -6.02
N ARG A 379 -11.72 -2.36 -5.45
CA ARG A 379 -11.20 -0.98 -5.59
C ARG A 379 -10.23 -0.55 -4.47
N GLY A 380 -9.84 -1.46 -3.58
CA GLY A 380 -8.99 -1.14 -2.43
C GLY A 380 -9.72 -0.38 -1.31
N TRP A 381 -11.05 -0.43 -1.29
CA TRP A 381 -11.91 0.22 -0.29
C TRP A 381 -12.45 -0.74 0.74
N TYR A 382 -11.89 -1.94 0.79
CA TYR A 382 -12.33 -3.02 1.65
C TYR A 382 -11.09 -3.69 2.25
N GLN A 383 -10.92 -3.62 3.58
CA GLN A 383 -9.82 -4.29 4.29
C GLN A 383 -10.29 -5.61 4.93
N GLU A 384 -9.34 -6.44 5.36
CA GLU A 384 -9.64 -7.65 6.13
C GLU A 384 -10.31 -7.31 7.47
N ASP A 385 -10.96 -8.31 8.06
CA ASP A 385 -11.62 -8.20 9.35
C ASP A 385 -10.66 -7.72 10.43
N LEU A 386 -11.18 -6.85 11.30
CA LEU A 386 -10.42 -6.37 12.44
C LEU A 386 -10.13 -7.54 13.38
N LEU A 387 -8.88 -7.61 13.85
CA LEU A 387 -8.48 -8.45 14.99
C LEU A 387 -8.64 -7.69 16.31
N ASP A 388 -8.57 -6.37 16.26
CA ASP A 388 -8.80 -5.47 17.38
C ASP A 388 -9.33 -4.12 16.87
N ILE A 389 -9.92 -3.33 17.76
CA ILE A 389 -10.54 -2.04 17.45
C ILE A 389 -9.94 -0.94 18.32
N ASN A 390 -9.93 0.30 17.82
CA ASN A 390 -9.42 1.43 18.57
C ASN A 390 -10.18 1.65 19.88
N GLN A 391 -9.46 2.10 20.92
CA GLN A 391 -9.99 2.22 22.27
C GLN A 391 -11.19 3.16 22.38
N SER A 392 -11.24 4.23 21.57
CA SER A 392 -12.35 5.18 21.60
C SER A 392 -13.67 4.52 21.15
N MET A 393 -13.64 3.74 20.07
CA MET A 393 -14.81 3.00 19.60
C MET A 393 -15.17 1.83 20.52
N ARG A 394 -14.15 1.12 21.05
CA ARG A 394 -14.38 0.09 22.07
C ARG A 394 -15.13 0.65 23.27
N ASN A 395 -14.66 1.77 23.81
CA ASN A 395 -15.31 2.47 24.92
C ASN A 395 -16.75 2.88 24.60
N LEU A 396 -17.01 3.34 23.36
CA LEU A 396 -18.36 3.68 22.94
C LEU A 396 -19.26 2.43 22.94
N LEU A 397 -18.84 1.34 22.30
CA LEU A 397 -19.64 0.11 22.21
C LEU A 397 -19.85 -0.57 23.57
N GLU A 398 -18.84 -0.59 24.44
CA GLU A 398 -18.95 -1.22 25.77
C GLU A 398 -19.76 -0.35 26.74
N ASN A 399 -19.52 0.97 26.79
CA ASN A 399 -20.12 1.82 27.82
C ASN A 399 -21.44 2.46 27.41
N TYR A 400 -21.64 2.79 26.13
CA TYR A 400 -22.92 3.28 25.62
C TYR A 400 -23.82 2.12 25.23
N SER A 401 -23.38 1.27 24.30
CA SER A 401 -24.20 0.20 23.70
C SER A 401 -24.27 -1.10 24.50
N LYS A 402 -23.46 -1.23 25.57
CA LYS A 402 -23.39 -2.43 26.43
C LYS A 402 -23.04 -3.71 25.68
N VAL A 403 -22.29 -3.60 24.59
CA VAL A 403 -21.76 -4.78 23.88
C VAL A 403 -20.68 -5.43 24.76
N PRO A 404 -20.75 -6.76 25.03
CA PRO A 404 -19.73 -7.47 25.79
C PRO A 404 -18.35 -7.34 25.14
N SER A 405 -17.30 -7.10 25.94
CA SER A 405 -15.93 -6.82 25.46
C SER A 405 -15.39 -7.86 24.48
N GLU A 406 -15.73 -9.13 24.68
CA GLU A 406 -15.36 -10.27 23.86
C GLU A 406 -16.09 -10.32 22.50
N GLU A 407 -17.27 -9.72 22.39
CA GLU A 407 -18.06 -9.70 21.15
C GLU A 407 -17.85 -8.42 20.32
N VAL A 408 -17.25 -7.37 20.88
CA VAL A 408 -17.08 -6.05 20.21
C VAL A 408 -16.52 -6.16 18.79
N VAL A 409 -15.41 -6.87 18.62
CA VAL A 409 -14.71 -6.95 17.32
C VAL A 409 -15.56 -7.71 16.29
N LYS A 410 -16.14 -8.84 16.71
CA LYS A 410 -17.01 -9.68 15.88
C LYS A 410 -18.29 -8.95 15.47
N HIS A 411 -18.90 -8.21 16.40
CA HIS A 411 -20.07 -7.36 16.14
C HIS A 411 -19.77 -6.28 15.09
N VAL A 412 -18.65 -5.59 15.23
CA VAL A 412 -18.22 -4.54 14.29
C VAL A 412 -17.92 -5.12 12.90
N ASN A 413 -17.22 -6.24 12.81
CA ASN A 413 -16.93 -6.91 11.53
C ASN A 413 -18.24 -7.35 10.84
N ASN A 414 -19.21 -7.89 11.58
CA ASN A 414 -20.51 -8.28 11.04
C ASN A 414 -21.30 -7.09 10.46
N ILE A 415 -21.39 -5.99 11.21
CA ILE A 415 -22.06 -4.76 10.77
C ILE A 415 -21.37 -4.21 9.53
N ARG A 416 -20.03 -4.17 9.53
CA ARG A 416 -19.25 -3.69 8.40
C ARG A 416 -19.53 -4.53 7.16
N GLU A 417 -19.60 -5.86 7.29
CA GLU A 417 -19.80 -6.76 6.17
C GLU A 417 -21.15 -6.52 5.48
N ARG A 418 -22.22 -6.46 6.28
CA ARG A 418 -23.57 -6.19 5.77
C ARG A 418 -23.71 -4.76 5.24
N GLY A 419 -23.18 -3.79 5.98
CA GLY A 419 -23.17 -2.39 5.60
C GLY A 419 -22.47 -2.15 4.26
N PHE A 420 -21.31 -2.77 4.04
CA PHE A 420 -20.57 -2.64 2.79
C PHE A 420 -21.25 -3.34 1.61
N ALA A 421 -21.87 -4.50 1.84
CA ALA A 421 -22.60 -5.22 0.80
C ALA A 421 -23.76 -4.38 0.24
N SER A 422 -24.48 -3.65 1.10
CA SER A 422 -25.55 -2.75 0.68
C SER A 422 -25.04 -1.40 0.15
N ASN A 423 -23.98 -0.87 0.78
CA ASN A 423 -23.46 0.48 0.52
C ASN A 423 -21.93 0.45 0.48
N PRO A 424 -21.30 0.25 -0.69
CA PRO A 424 -19.87 -0.07 -0.79
C PRO A 424 -18.96 1.17 -0.68
N TYR A 425 -19.18 2.00 0.34
CA TYR A 425 -18.38 3.20 0.59
C TYR A 425 -17.04 2.88 1.27
N PRO A 426 -15.96 3.63 0.95
CA PRO A 426 -14.66 3.46 1.60
C PRO A 426 -14.70 3.66 3.11
N CYS A 427 -15.62 4.49 3.63
CA CYS A 427 -15.75 4.71 5.06
C CYS A 427 -16.18 3.45 5.82
N ILE A 428 -16.95 2.57 5.17
CA ILE A 428 -17.43 1.30 5.73
C ILE A 428 -16.37 0.22 5.51
N GLY A 429 -15.95 0.04 4.26
CA GLY A 429 -15.06 -1.05 3.90
C GLY A 429 -13.66 -0.92 4.51
N LEU A 430 -13.17 0.29 4.81
CA LEU A 430 -11.90 0.52 5.51
C LEU A 430 -12.07 0.75 7.02
N TYR A 431 -13.23 0.42 7.60
CA TYR A 431 -13.55 0.63 9.02
C TYR A 431 -13.34 2.07 9.51
N ARG A 432 -13.37 3.08 8.62
CA ARG A 432 -13.18 4.49 9.02
C ARG A 432 -14.30 5.00 9.93
N PHE A 433 -15.49 4.41 9.84
CA PHE A 433 -16.60 4.68 10.78
C PHE A 433 -16.25 4.33 12.23
N THR A 434 -15.23 3.51 12.48
CA THR A 434 -14.74 3.24 13.85
C THR A 434 -13.87 4.37 14.40
N ILE A 435 -13.42 5.31 13.56
CA ILE A 435 -12.52 6.40 13.98
C ILE A 435 -13.39 7.61 14.35
N LEU A 436 -13.52 7.89 15.64
CA LEU A 436 -14.30 9.05 16.15
C LEU A 436 -13.55 10.36 15.92
N THR A 437 -13.59 10.85 14.69
CA THR A 437 -12.73 11.94 14.23
C THR A 437 -13.07 13.26 14.90
N LEU A 438 -14.36 13.53 15.14
CA LEU A 438 -14.81 14.76 15.78
C LEU A 438 -14.34 14.83 17.24
N LYS A 439 -14.27 13.70 17.94
CA LYS A 439 -13.73 13.60 19.31
C LYS A 439 -12.30 14.11 19.43
N THR A 440 -11.52 14.05 18.35
CA THR A 440 -10.14 14.55 18.30
C THR A 440 -10.03 16.02 17.89
N HIS A 441 -11.15 16.69 17.57
CA HIS A 441 -11.16 18.09 17.17
C HIS A 441 -10.84 19.00 18.37
N PRO A 442 -10.00 20.05 18.22
CA PRO A 442 -9.64 20.96 19.32
C PRO A 442 -10.83 21.64 20.00
N LEU A 443 -11.95 21.80 19.29
CA LEU A 443 -13.18 22.38 19.80
C LEU A 443 -14.16 21.37 20.43
N TYR A 444 -13.83 20.08 20.48
CA TYR A 444 -14.78 19.04 20.88
C TYR A 444 -15.40 19.30 22.26
N SER A 445 -14.60 19.58 23.29
CA SER A 445 -15.11 19.86 24.64
C SER A 445 -16.06 21.08 24.67
N LYS A 446 -15.73 22.14 23.93
CA LYS A 446 -16.57 23.34 23.82
C LYS A 446 -17.88 23.05 23.07
N ILE A 447 -17.84 22.17 22.07
CA ILE A 447 -19.04 21.70 21.37
C ILE A 447 -19.94 20.91 22.32
N VAL A 448 -19.39 19.99 23.10
CA VAL A 448 -20.14 19.22 24.12
C VAL A 448 -20.83 20.18 25.10
N GLU A 449 -20.11 21.17 25.63
CA GLU A 449 -20.68 22.17 26.54
C GLU A 449 -21.80 22.99 25.88
N ARG A 450 -21.60 23.45 24.64
CA ARG A 450 -22.61 24.19 23.89
C ARG A 450 -23.87 23.35 23.66
N LEU A 451 -23.72 22.10 23.24
CA LEU A 451 -24.83 21.21 22.90
C LEU A 451 -25.62 20.71 24.12
N LYS A 452 -25.07 20.83 25.34
CA LYS A 452 -25.80 20.61 26.60
C LYS A 452 -26.79 21.73 26.93
N SER A 453 -26.65 22.91 26.30
CA SER A 453 -27.55 24.03 26.52
C SER A 453 -28.93 23.75 25.91
N PRO A 454 -30.04 24.14 26.57
CA PRO A 454 -31.39 23.99 26.01
C PRO A 454 -31.53 24.70 24.67
N GLY A 455 -32.11 24.02 23.67
CA GLY A 455 -32.36 24.58 22.33
C GLY A 455 -31.14 24.62 21.41
N ALA A 456 -29.96 24.16 21.86
CA ALA A 456 -28.80 23.98 21.00
C ALA A 456 -29.00 22.77 20.08
N THR A 457 -28.68 22.92 18.79
CA THR A 457 -28.89 21.87 17.79
C THR A 457 -27.59 21.48 17.10
N TYR A 458 -27.37 20.18 16.93
CA TYR A 458 -26.28 19.59 16.17
C TYR A 458 -26.78 18.90 14.90
N LEU A 459 -26.02 19.03 13.81
CA LEU A 459 -26.24 18.29 12.57
C LEU A 459 -24.94 17.66 12.05
N ASP A 460 -24.97 16.37 11.73
CA ASP A 460 -23.89 15.66 11.06
C ASP A 460 -24.25 15.35 9.61
N ILE A 461 -23.53 15.95 8.64
CA ILE A 461 -23.76 15.71 7.20
C ILE A 461 -22.84 14.59 6.72
N GLY A 462 -23.43 13.54 6.16
CA GLY A 462 -22.73 12.31 5.81
C GLY A 462 -22.44 11.47 7.05
N CYS A 463 -23.43 11.31 7.92
CA CYS A 463 -23.24 10.72 9.24
C CYS A 463 -22.92 9.22 9.22
N CYS A 464 -23.10 8.53 8.08
CA CYS A 464 -22.91 7.09 7.95
C CYS A 464 -23.73 6.34 9.02
N PHE A 465 -23.08 5.58 9.92
CA PHE A 465 -23.74 4.85 11.01
C PHE A 465 -24.08 5.74 12.23
N GLY A 466 -23.75 7.03 12.21
CA GLY A 466 -24.08 8.00 13.26
C GLY A 466 -23.27 7.81 14.54
N GLN A 467 -22.01 7.39 14.43
CA GLN A 467 -21.12 7.13 15.57
C GLN A 467 -20.81 8.38 16.41
N ASP A 468 -20.65 9.55 15.77
CA ASP A 468 -20.28 10.78 16.47
C ASP A 468 -21.45 11.32 17.32
N LEU A 469 -22.70 11.11 16.88
CA LEU A 469 -23.90 11.44 17.65
C LEU A 469 -23.93 10.64 18.97
N ARG A 470 -23.64 9.35 18.92
CA ARG A 470 -23.69 8.47 20.09
C ARG A 470 -22.51 8.72 21.03
N GLN A 471 -21.37 9.12 20.48
CA GLN A 471 -20.28 9.63 21.30
C GLN A 471 -20.68 10.90 22.05
N PHE A 472 -21.44 11.82 21.45
CA PHE A 472 -21.99 12.98 22.17
C PHE A 472 -22.96 12.58 23.28
N VAL A 473 -23.83 11.58 23.04
CA VAL A 473 -24.75 11.08 24.07
C VAL A 473 -23.96 10.48 25.24
N LEU A 474 -22.93 9.68 24.95
CA LEU A 474 -22.03 9.15 25.98
C LEU A 474 -21.36 10.26 26.80
N ASP A 475 -21.02 11.39 26.17
CA ASP A 475 -20.41 12.56 26.83
C ASP A 475 -21.45 13.52 27.47
N GLY A 476 -22.72 13.11 27.50
CA GLY A 476 -23.82 13.74 28.24
C GLY A 476 -24.62 14.78 27.46
N VAL A 477 -24.51 14.83 26.13
CA VAL A 477 -25.37 15.69 25.30
C VAL A 477 -26.76 15.05 25.15
N PRO A 478 -27.86 15.80 25.34
CA PRO A 478 -29.20 15.27 25.12
C PRO A 478 -29.39 14.78 23.67
N SER A 479 -29.79 13.53 23.47
CA SER A 479 -29.90 12.95 22.12
C SER A 479 -30.91 13.68 21.22
N GLN A 480 -31.96 14.27 21.80
CA GLN A 480 -32.96 15.08 21.09
C GLN A 480 -32.39 16.33 20.40
N ASN A 481 -31.19 16.77 20.82
CA ASN A 481 -30.49 17.90 20.22
C ASN A 481 -29.70 17.50 18.97
N LEU A 482 -29.62 16.19 18.66
CA LEU A 482 -28.73 15.65 17.64
C LEU A 482 -29.52 15.24 16.40
N VAL A 483 -29.01 15.63 15.24
CA VAL A 483 -29.54 15.23 13.94
C VAL A 483 -28.43 14.61 13.09
N GLY A 484 -28.69 13.45 12.52
CA GLY A 484 -27.82 12.81 11.52
C GLY A 484 -28.45 12.93 10.14
N LEU A 485 -27.65 13.26 9.13
CA LEU A 485 -28.09 13.35 7.74
C LEU A 485 -27.20 12.50 6.86
N ASP A 486 -27.80 11.68 6.01
CA ASP A 486 -27.12 10.94 4.96
C ASP A 486 -28.04 10.79 3.75
N ILE A 487 -27.47 10.51 2.57
CA ILE A 487 -28.28 10.26 1.37
C ILE A 487 -28.83 8.83 1.36
N GLU A 488 -28.18 7.90 2.07
CA GLU A 488 -28.56 6.49 2.13
C GLU A 488 -29.19 6.13 3.49
N GLY A 489 -30.52 5.99 3.52
CA GLY A 489 -31.25 5.65 4.75
C GLY A 489 -30.87 4.30 5.37
N ALA A 490 -30.42 3.32 4.57
CA ALA A 490 -29.99 2.02 5.07
C ALA A 490 -28.79 2.10 6.03
N LEU A 491 -27.93 3.13 5.91
CA LEU A 491 -26.81 3.33 6.82
C LEU A 491 -27.27 3.62 8.26
N MET A 492 -28.41 4.31 8.40
CA MET A 492 -28.98 4.64 9.71
C MET A 492 -29.48 3.39 10.42
N GLU A 493 -30.07 2.46 9.67
CA GLU A 493 -30.54 1.16 10.18
C GLU A 493 -29.37 0.32 10.72
N TYR A 494 -28.27 0.25 9.97
CA TYR A 494 -27.04 -0.40 10.45
C TYR A 494 -26.44 0.32 11.66
N GLY A 495 -26.62 1.64 11.78
CA GLY A 495 -26.25 2.39 12.98
C GLY A 495 -27.01 1.92 14.23
N TYR A 496 -28.34 1.77 14.14
CA TYR A 496 -29.13 1.26 15.26
C TYR A 496 -28.73 -0.16 15.68
N GLU A 497 -28.38 -1.01 14.72
CA GLU A 497 -27.89 -2.36 15.02
C GLU A 497 -26.47 -2.37 15.59
N LEU A 498 -25.59 -1.49 15.11
CA LEU A 498 -24.23 -1.36 15.63
C LEU A 498 -24.24 -0.95 17.10
N PHE A 499 -25.14 -0.02 17.45
CA PHE A 499 -25.15 0.60 18.77
C PHE A 499 -26.28 0.12 19.70
N LEU A 500 -27.13 -0.80 19.23
CA LEU A 500 -28.20 -1.45 20.01
C LEU A 500 -29.15 -0.47 20.69
N ASP A 501 -29.51 0.62 20.00
CA ASP A 501 -30.14 1.79 20.62
C ASP A 501 -31.40 2.31 19.92
N ARG A 502 -32.03 1.49 19.07
CA ARG A 502 -33.27 1.85 18.34
C ARG A 502 -34.35 2.46 19.22
N ASP A 503 -34.50 1.91 20.43
CA ASP A 503 -35.56 2.32 21.36
C ASP A 503 -35.08 3.34 22.40
N THR A 504 -33.79 3.66 22.45
CA THR A 504 -33.21 4.54 23.48
C THR A 504 -32.65 5.85 22.93
N LEU A 505 -32.19 5.86 21.67
CA LEU A 505 -31.69 7.07 21.02
C LEU A 505 -32.84 7.94 20.51
N GLN A 506 -32.94 9.17 21.04
CA GLN A 506 -33.95 10.15 20.59
C GLN A 506 -33.43 11.13 19.52
N ALA A 507 -32.27 10.84 18.93
CA ALA A 507 -31.73 11.64 17.84
C ALA A 507 -32.56 11.46 16.57
N ARG A 508 -32.65 12.50 15.74
CA ARG A 508 -33.38 12.43 14.48
C ARG A 508 -32.44 12.08 13.34
N PHE A 509 -32.80 11.13 12.50
CA PHE A 509 -32.10 10.87 11.25
C PHE A 509 -32.90 11.37 10.04
N VAL A 510 -32.20 11.98 9.09
CA VAL A 510 -32.79 12.62 7.90
C VAL A 510 -32.12 12.09 6.64
N VAL A 511 -32.93 11.51 5.75
CA VAL A 511 -32.46 11.10 4.42
C VAL A 511 -32.62 12.28 3.47
N ALA A 512 -31.51 12.88 3.04
CA ALA A 512 -31.52 14.07 2.19
C ALA A 512 -30.24 14.24 1.37
N ASP A 513 -30.38 14.89 0.21
CA ASP A 513 -29.31 15.30 -0.68
C ASP A 513 -29.07 16.82 -0.53
N VAL A 514 -27.88 17.18 -0.03
CA VAL A 514 -27.47 18.58 0.18
C VAL A 514 -27.56 19.41 -1.10
N PHE A 515 -27.33 18.81 -2.27
CA PHE A 515 -27.37 19.54 -3.54
C PHE A 515 -28.78 19.92 -3.99
N LYS A 516 -29.80 19.23 -3.49
CA LYS A 516 -31.21 19.51 -3.84
C LYS A 516 -31.81 20.64 -3.01
N GLY A 517 -31.27 20.91 -1.82
CA GLY A 517 -31.81 21.95 -0.92
C GLY A 517 -33.32 21.83 -0.75
N ASP A 518 -34.04 22.94 -0.87
CA ASP A 518 -35.50 23.02 -0.68
C ASP A 518 -36.31 22.17 -1.67
N SER A 519 -35.75 21.85 -2.84
CA SER A 519 -36.47 21.09 -3.87
C SER A 519 -36.79 19.65 -3.47
N GLN A 520 -36.15 19.13 -2.41
CA GLN A 520 -36.43 17.78 -1.89
C GLN A 520 -37.55 17.74 -0.84
N GLY A 521 -38.15 18.89 -0.52
CA GLY A 521 -39.35 18.97 0.31
C GLY A 521 -39.10 19.10 1.81
N LYS A 522 -40.08 18.66 2.58
CA LYS A 522 -40.26 19.05 4.00
C LYS A 522 -39.06 18.73 4.89
N ALA A 523 -38.41 17.58 4.69
CA ALA A 523 -37.30 17.15 5.53
C ALA A 523 -36.12 18.14 5.54
N TRP A 524 -35.83 18.78 4.41
CA TRP A 524 -34.81 19.82 4.31
C TRP A 524 -35.31 21.16 4.83
N MET A 525 -36.53 21.55 4.47
CA MET A 525 -37.13 22.81 4.92
C MET A 525 -37.22 22.87 6.46
N ASP A 526 -37.51 21.76 7.13
CA ASP A 526 -37.54 21.69 8.60
C ASP A 526 -36.14 21.93 9.22
N LEU A 527 -35.06 21.50 8.55
CA LEU A 527 -33.68 21.78 8.97
C LEU A 527 -33.34 23.26 8.80
N GLU A 528 -33.71 23.85 7.66
CA GLU A 528 -33.47 25.26 7.36
C GLU A 528 -34.24 26.18 8.33
N GLN A 529 -35.51 25.87 8.59
CA GLN A 529 -36.33 26.64 9.53
C GLN A 529 -35.85 26.53 10.97
N GLY A 530 -35.44 25.34 11.41
CA GLY A 530 -34.94 25.13 12.78
C GLY A 530 -33.56 25.73 13.01
N GLY A 531 -32.71 25.70 11.99
CA GLY A 531 -31.32 26.10 12.05
C GLY A 531 -30.47 25.22 13.00
N VAL A 532 -29.16 25.27 12.84
CA VAL A 532 -28.21 24.48 13.65
C VAL A 532 -27.11 25.35 14.24
N ASP A 533 -26.70 24.99 15.46
CA ASP A 533 -25.66 25.68 16.23
C ASP A 533 -24.28 25.14 15.91
N VAL A 534 -24.20 23.82 15.72
CA VAL A 534 -22.97 23.12 15.36
C VAL A 534 -23.28 22.17 14.22
N LEU A 535 -22.59 22.33 13.10
CA LEU A 535 -22.65 21.41 11.98
C LEU A 535 -21.32 20.71 11.84
N HIS A 536 -21.35 19.39 11.77
CA HIS A 536 -20.19 18.58 11.44
C HIS A 536 -20.28 18.11 9.99
N CYS A 537 -19.17 18.27 9.26
CA CYS A 537 -19.07 17.87 7.87
C CYS A 537 -17.64 17.45 7.58
N SER A 538 -17.36 16.15 7.70
CA SER A 538 -16.03 15.58 7.51
C SER A 538 -15.99 14.70 6.27
N ALA A 539 -14.83 14.68 5.61
CA ALA A 539 -14.61 13.91 4.37
C ALA A 539 -15.67 14.17 3.28
N PHE A 540 -16.20 15.40 3.19
CA PHE A 540 -17.31 15.76 2.30
C PHE A 540 -16.89 16.64 1.12
N PHE A 541 -16.44 17.89 1.35
CA PHE A 541 -16.24 18.84 0.24
C PHE A 541 -15.21 18.33 -0.78
N HIS A 542 -14.12 17.72 -0.32
CA HIS A 542 -13.07 17.18 -1.19
C HIS A 542 -13.50 16.06 -2.15
N LEU A 543 -14.76 15.60 -2.08
CA LEU A 543 -15.34 14.65 -3.03
C LEU A 543 -15.78 15.30 -4.34
N PHE A 544 -15.92 16.63 -4.36
CA PHE A 544 -16.58 17.37 -5.44
C PHE A 544 -15.64 18.37 -6.13
N THR A 545 -16.04 18.84 -7.31
CA THR A 545 -15.38 19.97 -8.00
C THR A 545 -15.57 21.27 -7.23
N LEU A 546 -14.76 22.29 -7.49
CA LEU A 546 -14.86 23.58 -6.80
C LEU A 546 -16.26 24.21 -6.91
N GLU A 547 -16.89 24.13 -8.09
CA GLU A 547 -18.24 24.64 -8.33
C GLU A 547 -19.29 23.89 -7.49
N ALA A 548 -19.21 22.56 -7.45
CA ALA A 548 -20.10 21.75 -6.65
C ALA A 548 -19.88 21.98 -5.15
N GLN A 549 -18.64 22.16 -4.70
CA GLN A 549 -18.33 22.56 -3.32
C GLN A 549 -18.98 23.89 -2.96
N LEU A 550 -18.92 24.89 -3.84
CA LEU A 550 -19.57 26.18 -3.65
C LEU A 550 -21.10 26.04 -3.59
N SER A 551 -21.69 25.22 -4.46
CA SER A 551 -23.14 24.94 -4.45
C SER A 551 -23.59 24.30 -3.13
N ALA A 552 -22.90 23.24 -2.69
CA ALA A 552 -23.19 22.57 -1.42
C ALA A 552 -22.98 23.51 -0.22
N ALA A 553 -21.91 24.30 -0.21
CA ALA A 553 -21.63 25.25 0.87
C ALA A 553 -22.70 26.34 0.99
N LYS A 554 -23.30 26.80 -0.13
CA LYS A 554 -24.44 27.73 -0.10
C LYS A 554 -25.67 27.12 0.55
N GLN A 555 -25.98 25.85 0.28
CA GLN A 555 -27.11 25.17 0.93
C GLN A 555 -26.83 24.95 2.43
N ILE A 556 -25.62 24.52 2.78
CA ILE A 556 -25.18 24.35 4.17
C ILE A 556 -25.24 25.67 4.95
N ALA A 557 -24.84 26.78 4.32
CA ALA A 557 -24.85 28.12 4.92
C ALA A 557 -26.23 28.54 5.42
N LYS A 558 -27.30 28.16 4.71
CA LYS A 558 -28.69 28.45 5.12
C LYS A 558 -29.09 27.75 6.41
N LEU A 559 -28.50 26.58 6.70
CA LEU A 559 -28.82 25.79 7.88
C LEU A 559 -28.19 26.35 9.16
N ILE A 560 -27.10 27.11 9.06
CA ILE A 560 -26.34 27.56 10.23
C ILE A 560 -26.93 28.83 10.84
N LYS A 561 -27.24 28.81 12.14
CA LYS A 561 -27.65 30.02 12.88
C LYS A 561 -26.50 31.04 12.97
N LYS A 562 -26.81 32.32 13.15
CA LYS A 562 -25.78 33.34 13.47
C LYS A 562 -25.02 32.95 14.74
N GLY A 563 -23.68 33.04 14.71
CA GLY A 563 -22.81 32.53 15.78
C GLY A 563 -22.64 31.00 15.81
N GLY A 564 -23.29 30.29 14.89
CA GLY A 564 -23.10 28.86 14.68
C GLY A 564 -21.75 28.55 14.02
N ILE A 565 -21.31 27.30 14.17
CA ILE A 565 -20.04 26.83 13.64
C ILE A 565 -20.22 25.59 12.77
N ILE A 566 -19.40 25.50 11.72
CA ILE A 566 -19.19 24.30 10.95
C ILE A 566 -17.80 23.79 11.28
N VAL A 567 -17.69 22.53 11.67
CA VAL A 567 -16.41 21.88 11.97
C VAL A 567 -16.23 20.64 11.13
N GLY A 568 -14.99 20.33 10.77
CA GLY A 568 -14.73 19.14 10.00
C GLY A 568 -13.27 18.93 9.69
N ARG A 569 -12.99 17.76 9.13
CA ARG A 569 -11.69 17.43 8.55
C ARG A 569 -11.84 16.75 7.20
N GLN A 570 -10.94 17.03 6.29
CA GLN A 570 -10.94 16.40 4.97
C GLN A 570 -9.55 16.34 4.35
N ILE A 571 -9.43 15.70 3.18
CA ILE A 571 -8.21 15.75 2.40
C ILE A 571 -8.11 17.12 1.72
N GLY A 572 -7.03 17.82 2.03
CA GLY A 572 -6.60 19.06 1.39
C GLY A 572 -5.26 18.87 0.66
N SER A 573 -4.68 19.97 0.19
CA SER A 573 -3.39 19.98 -0.50
C SER A 573 -2.61 21.24 -0.19
N VAL A 574 -1.29 21.13 0.03
CA VAL A 574 -0.42 22.34 0.10
C VAL A 574 -0.34 23.08 -1.23
N SER A 575 -0.72 22.42 -2.33
CA SER A 575 -0.87 22.98 -3.67
C SER A 575 -2.33 22.81 -4.09
N PRO A 576 -3.22 23.75 -3.73
CA PRO A 576 -4.65 23.61 -4.01
C PRO A 576 -4.93 23.53 -5.52
N GLY A 577 -5.96 22.77 -5.90
CA GLY A 577 -6.28 22.54 -7.30
C GLY A 577 -7.10 21.28 -7.55
N ASP A 578 -7.42 21.07 -8.83
CA ASP A 578 -8.12 19.88 -9.29
C ASP A 578 -7.22 18.64 -9.26
N VAL A 579 -7.76 17.57 -8.71
CA VAL A 579 -7.16 16.23 -8.68
C VAL A 579 -8.16 15.22 -9.25
N ALA A 580 -7.68 14.07 -9.69
CA ALA A 580 -8.57 12.97 -10.04
C ALA A 580 -9.46 12.62 -8.83
N ALA A 581 -10.75 12.47 -9.03
CA ALA A 581 -11.66 12.05 -7.96
C ALA A 581 -11.72 10.52 -7.85
N ILE A 582 -12.38 10.07 -6.79
CA ILE A 582 -12.61 8.66 -6.46
C ILE A 582 -13.39 7.94 -7.59
N ARG A 583 -14.31 8.64 -8.25
CA ARG A 583 -15.06 8.11 -9.40
C ARG A 583 -14.25 8.29 -10.68
N GLU A 584 -14.07 7.19 -11.41
CA GLU A 584 -13.30 7.17 -12.65
C GLU A 584 -13.83 8.20 -13.67
N GLY A 585 -12.92 8.96 -14.28
CA GLY A 585 -13.26 10.02 -15.24
C GLY A 585 -13.77 11.33 -14.64
N SER A 586 -13.80 11.47 -13.30
CA SER A 586 -14.22 12.71 -12.62
C SER A 586 -13.06 13.41 -11.89
N SER A 587 -13.25 14.69 -11.56
CA SER A 587 -12.30 15.50 -10.80
C SER A 587 -12.89 15.99 -9.47
N SER A 588 -12.00 16.30 -8.53
CA SER A 588 -12.34 16.92 -7.25
C SER A 588 -11.35 18.05 -6.97
N TYR A 589 -11.77 19.06 -6.20
CA TYR A 589 -10.90 20.18 -5.85
C TYR A 589 -10.39 20.03 -4.42
N ARG A 590 -9.06 20.17 -4.22
CA ARG A 590 -8.45 20.14 -2.89
C ARG A 590 -8.02 21.52 -2.46
N HIS A 591 -8.41 21.87 -1.24
CA HIS A 591 -8.11 23.15 -0.63
C HIS A 591 -6.87 23.09 0.28
N ASN A 592 -6.14 24.20 0.34
CA ASN A 592 -5.42 24.63 1.54
C ASN A 592 -6.32 25.56 2.37
N VAL A 593 -5.83 26.08 3.51
CA VAL A 593 -6.64 26.95 4.37
C VAL A 593 -7.09 28.22 3.64
N GLU A 594 -6.20 28.84 2.86
CA GLU A 594 -6.47 30.11 2.16
C GLU A 594 -7.53 29.97 1.06
N THR A 595 -7.49 28.88 0.28
CA THR A 595 -8.50 28.63 -0.76
C THR A 595 -9.82 28.17 -0.16
N PHE A 596 -9.81 27.52 1.01
CA PHE A 596 -11.05 27.20 1.73
C PHE A 596 -11.70 28.46 2.32
N ASP A 597 -10.91 29.39 2.87
CA ASP A 597 -11.39 30.74 3.25
C ASP A 597 -12.01 31.45 2.05
N SER A 598 -11.33 31.40 0.90
CA SER A 598 -11.82 32.01 -0.34
C SER A 598 -13.16 31.42 -0.81
N LEU A 599 -13.36 30.11 -0.68
CA LEU A 599 -14.66 29.45 -0.96
C LEU A 599 -15.76 30.06 -0.10
N TRP A 600 -15.52 30.19 1.22
CA TRP A 600 -16.51 30.71 2.17
C TRP A 600 -16.76 32.22 2.03
N ARG A 601 -15.79 33.00 1.54
CA ARG A 601 -16.04 34.39 1.10
C ARG A 601 -17.06 34.42 -0.05
N GLY A 602 -16.87 33.58 -1.07
CA GLY A 602 -17.83 33.48 -2.18
C GLY A 602 -19.21 32.97 -1.74
N VAL A 603 -19.28 32.09 -0.73
CA VAL A 603 -20.55 31.71 -0.09
C VAL A 603 -21.19 32.92 0.60
N GLY A 604 -20.42 33.70 1.34
CA GLY A 604 -20.89 34.90 2.03
C GLY A 604 -21.48 35.93 1.07
N GLU A 605 -20.81 36.21 -0.04
CA GLU A 605 -21.31 37.10 -1.10
C GLU A 605 -22.63 36.60 -1.69
N ALA A 606 -22.71 35.31 -2.01
CA ALA A 606 -23.90 34.71 -2.64
C ALA A 606 -25.10 34.57 -1.69
N THR A 607 -24.86 34.47 -0.39
CA THR A 607 -25.92 34.26 0.62
C THR A 607 -26.17 35.51 1.48
N GLN A 608 -25.44 36.61 1.24
CA GLN A 608 -25.50 37.83 2.04
C GLN A 608 -25.23 37.59 3.53
N THR A 609 -24.19 36.81 3.82
CA THR A 609 -23.75 36.45 5.18
C THR A 609 -22.24 36.64 5.32
N ARG A 610 -21.73 36.65 6.56
CA ARG A 610 -20.29 36.76 6.83
C ARG A 610 -19.75 35.54 7.55
N TRP A 611 -18.63 35.01 7.06
CA TRP A 611 -17.98 33.82 7.59
C TRP A 611 -16.52 34.09 7.98
N LYS A 612 -16.10 33.49 9.08
CA LYS A 612 -14.70 33.43 9.50
C LYS A 612 -14.21 31.98 9.38
N VAL A 613 -13.16 31.75 8.60
CA VAL A 613 -12.53 30.43 8.46
C VAL A 613 -11.25 30.35 9.27
N GLU A 614 -11.11 29.30 10.05
CA GLU A 614 -9.90 28.93 10.77
C GLU A 614 -9.55 27.48 10.41
N GLY A 615 -8.27 27.17 10.23
CA GLY A 615 -7.88 25.81 9.88
C GLY A 615 -6.40 25.55 10.01
N THR A 616 -6.06 24.27 10.04
CA THR A 616 -4.68 23.77 10.06
C THR A 616 -4.50 22.68 9.03
N MET A 617 -3.25 22.46 8.62
CA MET A 617 -2.90 21.41 7.68
C MET A 617 -1.82 20.51 8.28
N ASP A 618 -2.15 19.24 8.46
CA ASP A 618 -1.23 18.23 8.95
C ASP A 618 -0.86 17.24 7.86
N MET A 619 0.31 16.63 7.98
CA MET A 619 0.67 15.48 7.15
C MET A 619 -0.32 14.33 7.37
N ILE A 620 -0.82 13.76 6.28
CA ILE A 620 -1.45 12.43 6.31
C ILE A 620 -0.40 11.38 5.97
N GLY A 621 -0.52 10.18 6.53
CA GLY A 621 0.24 9.03 6.04
C GLY A 621 -0.19 8.78 4.59
N ILE A 622 0.68 9.12 3.64
CA ILE A 622 0.39 8.96 2.21
C ILE A 622 0.35 7.46 1.93
N ASN A 623 -0.80 6.95 1.50
CA ASN A 623 -0.85 5.60 0.96
C ASN A 623 -0.26 5.63 -0.46
N PRO A 624 0.93 5.06 -0.71
CA PRO A 624 1.58 5.11 -2.02
C PRO A 624 0.80 4.35 -3.11
N SER A 625 -0.20 3.54 -2.71
CA SER A 625 -1.12 2.82 -3.59
C SER A 625 -2.42 3.58 -3.85
N SER A 626 -2.67 4.70 -3.17
CA SER A 626 -3.87 5.51 -3.36
C SER A 626 -3.74 6.32 -4.66
N PRO A 627 -4.65 6.15 -5.64
CA PRO A 627 -4.62 6.92 -6.90
C PRO A 627 -4.98 8.39 -6.68
N VAL A 628 -5.51 8.73 -5.50
CA VAL A 628 -5.99 10.05 -5.14
C VAL A 628 -5.00 10.78 -4.22
N GLU A 629 -4.22 10.10 -3.38
CA GLU A 629 -3.29 10.78 -2.45
C GLU A 629 -1.90 10.94 -3.08
N ASP A 630 -1.28 12.10 -2.84
CA ASP A 630 0.05 12.46 -3.36
C ASP A 630 0.89 13.15 -2.27
N GLU A 631 2.12 13.54 -2.62
CA GLU A 631 3.06 14.21 -1.70
C GLU A 631 2.57 15.58 -1.20
N ASN A 632 1.62 16.19 -1.89
CA ASN A 632 1.02 17.47 -1.53
C ASN A 632 -0.20 17.30 -0.62
N SER A 633 -0.74 16.09 -0.54
CA SER A 633 -1.95 15.80 0.22
C SER A 633 -1.73 16.03 1.72
N ARG A 634 -2.67 16.73 2.35
CA ARG A 634 -2.67 17.05 3.78
C ARG A 634 -4.04 16.78 4.35
N ARG A 635 -4.12 16.62 5.67
CA ARG A 635 -5.40 16.70 6.39
C ARG A 635 -5.68 18.17 6.62
N LEU A 636 -6.70 18.70 5.98
CA LEU A 636 -7.25 20.02 6.27
C LEU A 636 -8.26 19.87 7.42
N LEU A 637 -7.92 20.41 8.57
CA LEU A 637 -8.83 20.58 9.70
C LEU A 637 -9.39 22.00 9.63
N PHE A 638 -10.71 22.17 9.77
CA PHE A 638 -11.32 23.49 9.62
C PHE A 638 -12.45 23.75 10.62
N THR A 639 -12.62 25.04 10.92
CA THR A 639 -13.78 25.62 11.60
C THR A 639 -14.23 26.85 10.82
N VAL A 640 -15.51 26.90 10.48
CA VAL A 640 -16.14 28.03 9.79
C VAL A 640 -17.20 28.60 10.72
N THR A 641 -17.06 29.85 11.12
CA THR A 641 -17.98 30.52 12.04
C THR A 641 -18.84 31.51 11.28
N ARG A 642 -20.17 31.45 11.46
CA ARG A 642 -21.08 32.48 10.94
C ARG A 642 -21.03 33.70 11.84
N VAL A 643 -20.48 34.80 11.35
CA VAL A 643 -20.35 36.06 12.09
C VAL A 643 -21.62 36.91 11.95
N GLU A 644 -22.20 36.95 10.75
CA GLU A 644 -23.41 37.74 10.42
C GLU A 644 -24.49 36.90 9.75
#